data_AF-A0A7C5BX18-F1
#
_entry.id   AF-A0A7C5BX18-F1
#
_cell.length_a   1.000
_cell.length_b   1.000
_cell.length_c   1.000
_cell.angle_alpha   90.00
_cell.angle_beta   90.00
_cell.angle_gamma   90.00
#
_symmetry.space_group_name_H-M   'P 1'
#
loop_
_entity.id
_entity.type
_entity.pdbx_description
1 polymer ?
#
loop_
_entity_poly.entity_id
_entity_poly.type
_entity_poly.pdbx_seq_one_letter_code
_entity_poly.pdbx_strand_id
1 'polypeptide(L)'
;MRNTSILTAILIALAGQPPAPAAPFVQYTALSDAARKAGKLAKYDSCATTSSTLSLGDYKLKLTVPRTAAAYDVVPIRYTLTRPAGARRAAVEAVAFEDPAKARSKPLYDLAIPGNIGVKLDYLGSVCADFDPSVYRGLGDGPKSPTCPFPPLKRDHIVRSSTIREAQAIWFKFRLTNTGDTILDPEGFGAAFFEPHIIKLDKDGKEEWTAGTVNMFERFLTYLYPGESTEIWVNYWTPKFGAYCRGLREGDYKLQFTMVYRYHRDYNWGINIWTGAWLARLTVPIKVQKQAEFNPATTQFEMIDKDEKMPGDFDSFEEFMTAFRIYNDVPAKPTVQKGVVYLQVAPWTRQAVVKLILTDAKQIAVARVPIKVTTESLRIKYNPRNVMVIKDSKGIEQPAVVTQAMPGMRIGFQLGPYPEQHMLEQIREMKDLGINVLANTGCNWLIYEVNGSDAIDLSAACYKYWWDVLVPKMGMRAIGWSTYPPSGVYWYDTVFPLLGHKVTYTEAGAGYNGMPRSVDLADPVVPEVIAAWTKFNYDRWGSNWFRTRDGRMPIDIEDTRGFLRDDINLRYLSGPLTIARFREWVKEKYGSLESVNKAWGSHLTGFDQIDPESNQGIEGDNLPHGPVYNKPDHIFHDWNAAVADWDIFRTELRLDTYRRTNEILRRSIPGAELALRTEGANFTIDGSPDSPDMHSRHVYYSQRRNAMVQSVVDKANIIHFFSDYTTLPYTEAEWRQAMREMVAKGIIPVFLPQFDHMRDILLNPYYGRQYQLHYNLDKPSKGMMVHCLTAAYPWWKATYEEGGAPGILYSDYLADGFATETQKRELKLLHKHFATMKR
;
A
#
# COMPACT_ATOMS: atom_id res chain seq x y z
N MET A 1 41.83 40.15 -26.28
CA MET A 1 42.61 38.98 -26.74
C MET A 1 42.21 37.77 -25.90
N ARG A 2 41.83 36.68 -26.59
CA ARG A 2 41.57 35.30 -26.11
C ARG A 2 40.35 35.03 -25.22
N ASN A 3 39.22 34.67 -25.87
CA ASN A 3 38.62 33.32 -25.77
C ASN A 3 37.27 33.28 -26.50
N THR A 4 37.30 33.30 -27.84
CA THR A 4 36.12 33.26 -28.72
C THR A 4 36.12 32.00 -29.60
N SER A 5 36.66 30.88 -29.11
CA SER A 5 36.96 29.71 -29.95
C SER A 5 36.31 28.39 -29.50
N ILE A 6 35.49 28.39 -28.43
CA ILE A 6 34.88 27.14 -27.90
C ILE A 6 33.36 27.09 -28.10
N LEU A 7 32.67 28.23 -28.29
CA LEU A 7 31.22 28.23 -28.51
C LEU A 7 30.78 27.77 -29.91
N THR A 8 31.63 27.87 -30.93
CA THR A 8 31.26 27.51 -32.31
C THR A 8 31.41 26.01 -32.61
N ALA A 9 32.16 25.27 -31.78
CA ALA A 9 32.30 23.80 -31.91
C ALA A 9 31.14 23.02 -31.25
N ILE A 10 30.44 23.62 -30.28
CA ILE A 10 29.27 22.99 -29.62
C ILE A 10 27.98 23.18 -30.46
N LEU A 11 27.91 24.23 -31.30
CA LEU A 11 26.75 24.53 -32.13
C LEU A 11 26.69 23.77 -33.47
N ILE A 12 27.74 23.02 -33.84
CA ILE A 12 27.77 22.17 -35.05
C ILE A 12 27.60 20.66 -34.71
N ALA A 13 27.68 20.28 -33.43
CA ALA A 13 27.35 18.92 -32.97
C ALA A 13 25.85 18.70 -32.68
N LEU A 14 25.01 19.73 -32.84
CA LEU A 14 23.54 19.67 -32.70
C LEU A 14 22.79 19.54 -34.04
N ALA A 15 23.52 19.36 -35.14
CA ALA A 15 22.92 18.98 -36.41
C ALA A 15 22.72 17.46 -36.47
N GLY A 16 21.51 17.03 -36.11
CA GLY A 16 20.97 15.72 -36.49
C GLY A 16 21.63 14.52 -35.81
N GLN A 17 21.55 14.42 -34.48
CA GLN A 17 21.38 13.07 -33.95
C GLN A 17 20.03 12.56 -34.47
N PRO A 18 19.97 11.38 -35.12
CA PRO A 18 18.68 10.77 -35.41
C PRO A 18 17.90 10.72 -34.09
N PRO A 19 16.58 10.99 -34.10
CA PRO A 19 15.78 10.85 -32.89
C PRO A 19 16.12 9.49 -32.28
N ALA A 20 16.40 9.47 -30.97
CA ALA A 20 16.61 8.23 -30.26
C ALA A 20 15.49 7.27 -30.68
N PRO A 21 15.80 6.03 -31.09
CA PRO A 21 14.77 5.10 -31.54
C PRO A 21 13.66 5.07 -30.50
N ALA A 22 12.41 5.19 -30.94
CA ALA A 22 11.26 5.16 -30.05
C ALA A 22 11.42 3.97 -29.09
N ALA A 23 11.36 4.25 -27.78
CA ALA A 23 11.58 3.22 -26.79
C ALA A 23 10.58 2.06 -27.03
N PRO A 24 11.05 0.81 -27.00
CA PRO A 24 10.23 -0.35 -27.34
C PRO A 24 9.18 -0.64 -26.25
N PHE A 25 8.02 -1.15 -26.68
CA PHE A 25 6.89 -1.43 -25.79
C PHE A 25 7.06 -2.71 -24.96
N VAL A 26 6.36 -2.75 -23.83
CA VAL A 26 6.21 -3.93 -22.98
C VAL A 26 4.74 -4.36 -22.89
N GLN A 27 4.53 -5.63 -22.52
CA GLN A 27 3.21 -6.22 -22.30
C GLN A 27 3.02 -6.55 -20.83
N TYR A 28 1.90 -6.11 -20.26
CA TYR A 28 1.44 -6.56 -18.95
C TYR A 28 0.15 -7.36 -19.13
N THR A 29 0.29 -8.69 -19.18
CA THR A 29 -0.78 -9.66 -19.52
C THR A 29 -1.08 -10.65 -18.39
N ALA A 30 -0.86 -10.22 -17.15
CA ALA A 30 -0.92 -11.07 -15.96
C ALA A 30 -2.24 -11.88 -15.86
N LEU A 31 -3.37 -11.26 -16.21
CA LEU A 31 -4.68 -11.90 -16.14
C LEU A 31 -4.87 -12.99 -17.20
N SER A 32 -4.56 -12.70 -18.46
CA SER A 32 -4.74 -13.66 -19.56
C SER A 32 -3.72 -14.80 -19.51
N ASP A 33 -2.50 -14.54 -19.03
CA ASP A 33 -1.49 -15.57 -18.80
C ASP A 33 -1.92 -16.52 -17.68
N ALA A 34 -2.43 -15.98 -16.56
CA ALA A 34 -3.00 -16.79 -15.48
C ALA A 34 -4.21 -17.61 -15.96
N ALA A 35 -5.12 -16.99 -16.71
CA ALA A 35 -6.30 -17.67 -17.25
C ALA A 35 -5.93 -18.78 -18.25
N ARG A 36 -4.89 -18.59 -19.05
CA ARG A 36 -4.37 -19.59 -19.99
C ARG A 36 -3.73 -20.76 -19.26
N LYS A 37 -2.86 -20.48 -18.29
CA LYS A 37 -2.22 -21.49 -17.44
C LYS A 37 -3.26 -22.35 -16.70
N ALA A 38 -4.37 -21.74 -16.27
CA ALA A 38 -5.48 -22.43 -15.63
C ALA A 38 -6.50 -23.08 -16.60
N GLY A 39 -6.30 -22.97 -17.92
CA GLY A 39 -7.23 -23.50 -18.93
C GLY A 39 -8.61 -22.81 -18.94
N LYS A 40 -8.78 -21.67 -18.27
CA LYS A 40 -10.06 -20.98 -18.10
C LYS A 40 -10.57 -20.33 -19.40
N LEU A 41 -9.68 -20.10 -20.38
CA LEU A 41 -10.03 -19.45 -21.65
C LEU A 41 -10.78 -20.36 -22.64
N ALA A 42 -10.57 -21.69 -22.59
CA ALA A 42 -11.08 -22.64 -23.57
C ALA A 42 -12.61 -22.61 -23.72
N LYS A 43 -13.35 -22.31 -22.64
CA LYS A 43 -14.81 -22.21 -22.66
C LYS A 43 -15.34 -21.07 -23.55
N TYR A 44 -14.49 -20.11 -23.92
CA TYR A 44 -14.86 -18.97 -24.76
C TYR A 44 -14.50 -19.17 -26.25
N ASP A 45 -13.99 -20.33 -26.64
CA ASP A 45 -13.64 -20.62 -28.04
C ASP A 45 -14.87 -20.91 -28.91
N SER A 46 -15.97 -21.37 -28.31
CA SER A 46 -17.23 -21.69 -29.01
C SER A 46 -18.47 -21.15 -28.30
N CYS A 47 -18.31 -20.15 -27.42
CA CYS A 47 -19.44 -19.55 -26.72
C CYS A 47 -20.25 -18.62 -27.65
N ALA A 48 -21.53 -18.42 -27.34
CA ALA A 48 -22.34 -17.43 -28.04
C ALA A 48 -21.79 -16.02 -27.83
N THR A 49 -21.60 -15.28 -28.92
CA THR A 49 -21.07 -13.91 -28.91
C THR A 49 -22.09 -12.89 -29.42
N THR A 50 -21.87 -11.63 -29.08
CA THR A 50 -22.52 -10.47 -29.71
C THR A 50 -21.47 -9.72 -30.51
N SER A 51 -21.79 -9.40 -31.76
CA SER A 51 -20.90 -8.63 -32.63
C SER A 51 -21.28 -7.15 -32.58
N SER A 52 -20.29 -6.28 -32.66
CA SER A 52 -20.49 -4.85 -32.85
C SER A 52 -19.48 -4.29 -33.85
N THR A 53 -19.77 -3.13 -34.41
CA THR A 53 -18.85 -2.40 -35.28
C THR A 53 -18.81 -0.95 -34.82
N LEU A 54 -17.59 -0.45 -34.62
CA LEU A 54 -17.31 0.96 -34.39
C LEU A 54 -16.62 1.54 -35.60
N SER A 55 -16.96 2.79 -35.90
CA SER A 55 -16.33 3.58 -36.95
C SER A 55 -15.92 4.92 -36.35
N LEU A 56 -14.70 5.36 -36.65
CA LEU A 56 -14.18 6.64 -36.22
C LEU A 56 -13.30 7.20 -37.34
N GLY A 57 -13.88 8.09 -38.16
CA GLY A 57 -13.32 8.41 -39.48
C GLY A 57 -13.18 7.14 -40.33
N ASP A 58 -12.01 6.95 -40.92
CA ASP A 58 -11.67 5.78 -41.76
C ASP A 58 -11.23 4.55 -40.95
N TYR A 59 -11.16 4.66 -39.61
CA TYR A 59 -10.90 3.51 -38.76
C TYR A 59 -12.17 2.70 -38.56
N LYS A 60 -12.04 1.38 -38.63
CA LYS A 60 -13.16 0.46 -38.39
C LYS A 60 -12.73 -0.66 -37.45
N LEU A 61 -13.44 -0.78 -36.33
CA LEU A 61 -13.24 -1.87 -35.37
C LEU A 61 -14.46 -2.79 -35.42
N LYS A 62 -14.27 -4.02 -35.88
CA LYS A 62 -15.27 -5.09 -35.76
C LYS A 62 -14.90 -5.95 -34.56
N LEU A 63 -15.83 -6.16 -33.64
CA LEU A 63 -15.55 -6.88 -32.39
C LEU A 63 -16.62 -7.92 -32.09
N THR A 64 -16.24 -8.94 -31.32
CA THR A 64 -17.11 -9.98 -30.79
C THR A 64 -16.86 -10.15 -29.30
N VAL A 65 -17.93 -10.04 -28.50
CA VAL A 65 -17.90 -10.20 -27.03
C VAL A 65 -18.73 -11.42 -26.65
N PRO A 66 -18.25 -12.31 -25.77
CA PRO A 66 -19.06 -13.37 -25.16
C PRO A 66 -20.33 -12.82 -24.49
N ARG A 67 -21.49 -13.46 -24.72
CA ARG A 67 -22.77 -13.06 -24.10
C ARG A 67 -22.86 -13.38 -22.62
N THR A 68 -22.05 -14.31 -22.15
CA THR A 68 -22.07 -14.81 -20.77
C THR A 68 -20.65 -15.08 -20.31
N ALA A 69 -20.37 -14.76 -19.05
CA ALA A 69 -19.11 -15.06 -18.37
C ALA A 69 -19.41 -15.41 -16.91
N ALA A 70 -18.54 -16.17 -16.23
CA ALA A 70 -18.65 -16.25 -14.78
C ALA A 70 -17.95 -15.05 -14.15
N ALA A 71 -18.39 -14.69 -12.94
CA ALA A 71 -17.75 -13.63 -12.18
C ALA A 71 -16.25 -13.93 -11.97
N TYR A 72 -15.43 -12.89 -12.15
CA TYR A 72 -13.97 -12.88 -12.06
C TYR A 72 -13.24 -13.72 -13.13
N ASP A 73 -13.95 -14.22 -14.14
CA ASP A 73 -13.30 -14.77 -15.33
C ASP A 73 -12.70 -13.66 -16.21
N VAL A 74 -11.65 -14.03 -16.95
CA VAL A 74 -11.07 -13.25 -18.02
C VAL A 74 -11.78 -13.58 -19.34
N VAL A 75 -12.41 -12.57 -19.93
CA VAL A 75 -13.25 -12.68 -21.12
C VAL A 75 -12.48 -12.22 -22.36
N PRO A 76 -12.26 -13.07 -23.38
CA PRO A 76 -11.58 -12.68 -24.61
C PRO A 76 -12.52 -11.90 -25.55
N ILE A 77 -12.21 -10.62 -25.76
CA ILE A 77 -12.89 -9.76 -26.73
C ILE A 77 -12.06 -9.76 -28.01
N ARG A 78 -12.51 -10.55 -28.99
CA ARG A 78 -11.82 -10.68 -30.28
C ARG A 78 -12.23 -9.56 -31.21
N TYR A 79 -11.29 -9.01 -31.97
CA TYR A 79 -11.58 -7.93 -32.90
C TYR A 79 -10.73 -7.95 -34.15
N THR A 80 -11.18 -7.20 -35.15
CA THR A 80 -10.45 -6.83 -36.35
C THR A 80 -10.48 -5.31 -36.48
N LEU A 81 -9.30 -4.69 -36.40
CA LEU A 81 -9.08 -3.26 -36.58
C LEU A 81 -8.59 -3.02 -38.01
N THR A 82 -9.35 -2.23 -38.76
CA THR A 82 -8.95 -1.70 -40.07
C THR A 82 -8.49 -0.27 -39.88
N ARG A 83 -7.26 0.03 -40.30
CA ARG A 83 -6.65 1.35 -40.20
C ARG A 83 -6.30 1.89 -41.59
N PRO A 84 -6.53 3.19 -41.87
CA PRO A 84 -6.19 3.80 -43.16
C PRO A 84 -4.68 3.84 -43.41
N ALA A 85 -4.28 4.19 -44.64
CA ALA A 85 -2.89 4.49 -44.95
C ALA A 85 -2.42 5.71 -44.15
N GLY A 86 -1.21 5.65 -43.57
CA GLY A 86 -0.71 6.72 -42.70
C GLY A 86 -1.53 6.88 -41.40
N ALA A 87 -2.21 5.82 -40.99
CA ALA A 87 -2.94 5.79 -39.73
C ALA A 87 -2.03 6.14 -38.56
N ARG A 88 -2.47 7.11 -37.77
CA ARG A 88 -1.89 7.46 -36.47
C ARG A 88 -2.21 6.40 -35.42
N ARG A 89 -1.64 6.63 -34.24
CA ARG A 89 -1.82 5.84 -33.04
C ARG A 89 -3.30 5.68 -32.69
N ALA A 90 -3.66 4.44 -32.36
CA ALA A 90 -5.01 4.06 -31.96
C ALA A 90 -4.96 3.08 -30.79
N ALA A 91 -5.99 3.07 -29.95
CA ALA A 91 -6.16 2.06 -28.91
C ALA A 91 -7.50 1.35 -29.05
N VAL A 92 -7.49 0.08 -28.65
CA VAL A 92 -8.70 -0.71 -28.36
C VAL A 92 -8.70 -0.97 -26.86
N GLU A 93 -9.62 -0.34 -26.17
CA GLU A 93 -9.78 -0.46 -24.72
C GLU A 93 -11.10 -1.17 -24.40
N ALA A 94 -11.12 -1.92 -23.31
CA ALA A 94 -12.31 -2.57 -22.80
C ALA A 94 -12.42 -2.36 -21.29
N VAL A 95 -13.59 -1.93 -20.84
CA VAL A 95 -13.88 -1.71 -19.41
C VAL A 95 -15.18 -2.39 -18.97
N ALA A 96 -15.20 -2.79 -17.70
CA ALA A 96 -16.31 -3.51 -17.05
C ALA A 96 -16.92 -2.74 -15.86
N PHE A 97 -16.40 -1.56 -15.51
CA PHE A 97 -16.84 -0.76 -14.36
C PHE A 97 -17.85 0.35 -14.72
N GLU A 98 -17.92 0.75 -16.00
CA GLU A 98 -18.80 1.83 -16.45
C GLU A 98 -20.28 1.57 -16.13
N ASP A 99 -20.84 2.40 -15.24
CA ASP A 99 -22.25 2.38 -14.87
C ASP A 99 -23.10 3.02 -15.99
N PRO A 100 -24.00 2.26 -16.64
CA PRO A 100 -24.86 2.80 -17.69
C PRO A 100 -25.70 4.01 -17.24
N ALA A 101 -26.13 4.05 -15.97
CA ALA A 101 -26.97 5.10 -15.43
C ALA A 101 -26.21 6.43 -15.27
N LYS A 102 -24.93 6.35 -14.88
CA LYS A 102 -24.06 7.52 -14.74
C LYS A 102 -23.52 8.00 -16.09
N ALA A 103 -23.15 7.07 -16.98
CA ALA A 103 -22.62 7.40 -18.31
C ALA A 103 -23.66 8.05 -19.24
N ARG A 104 -24.96 7.78 -19.05
CA ARG A 104 -26.08 8.37 -19.82
C ARG A 104 -25.86 8.34 -21.35
N SER A 105 -25.34 7.23 -21.87
CA SER A 105 -24.98 6.99 -23.28
C SER A 105 -23.83 7.83 -23.88
N LYS A 106 -23.28 8.82 -23.15
CA LYS A 106 -22.14 9.62 -23.62
C LYS A 106 -20.93 8.71 -23.84
N PRO A 107 -20.17 8.84 -24.95
CA PRO A 107 -18.88 8.17 -25.06
C PRO A 107 -17.92 8.79 -24.04
N LEU A 108 -17.41 7.98 -23.11
CA LEU A 108 -16.54 8.44 -22.02
C LEU A 108 -15.17 7.77 -22.14
N TYR A 109 -14.14 8.53 -21.79
CA TYR A 109 -12.81 7.99 -21.53
C TYR A 109 -12.72 7.58 -20.05
N ASP A 110 -11.68 6.85 -19.70
CA ASP A 110 -11.26 6.60 -18.30
C ASP A 110 -9.77 6.92 -18.15
N LEU A 111 -9.22 6.86 -16.93
CA LEU A 111 -7.86 7.33 -16.71
C LEU A 111 -6.76 6.40 -17.23
N ALA A 112 -7.08 5.17 -17.70
CA ALA A 112 -6.09 4.33 -18.35
C ALA A 112 -5.73 4.86 -19.75
N ILE A 113 -6.72 5.32 -20.52
CA ILE A 113 -6.54 6.07 -21.78
C ILE A 113 -7.41 7.34 -21.75
N PRO A 114 -6.97 8.39 -21.05
CA PRO A 114 -7.79 9.56 -20.75
C PRO A 114 -8.00 10.46 -21.94
N GLY A 115 -9.18 11.07 -22.05
CA GLY A 115 -9.52 12.13 -22.99
C GLY A 115 -9.15 13.52 -22.46
N ASN A 116 -10.15 14.41 -22.38
CA ASN A 116 -10.04 15.65 -21.64
C ASN A 116 -10.29 15.41 -20.15
N ILE A 117 -9.20 15.41 -19.37
CA ILE A 117 -9.25 15.35 -17.90
C ILE A 117 -9.54 16.74 -17.31
N GLY A 118 -10.69 17.31 -17.69
CA GLY A 118 -11.16 18.59 -17.18
C GLY A 118 -11.58 18.48 -15.71
N VAL A 119 -11.03 19.33 -14.86
CA VAL A 119 -11.44 19.41 -13.45
C VAL A 119 -11.67 20.86 -13.02
N LYS A 120 -12.46 21.04 -11.96
CA LYS A 120 -12.55 22.28 -11.21
C LYS A 120 -12.29 22.00 -9.73
N LEU A 121 -11.43 22.81 -9.14
CA LEU A 121 -11.09 22.75 -7.72
C LEU A 121 -11.59 24.02 -7.03
N ASP A 122 -12.37 23.88 -5.96
CA ASP A 122 -12.91 24.99 -5.18
C ASP A 122 -12.44 24.92 -3.72
N TYR A 123 -12.02 26.05 -3.15
CA TYR A 123 -11.80 26.20 -1.71
C TYR A 123 -13.11 26.58 -1.01
N LEU A 124 -13.58 25.72 -0.12
CA LEU A 124 -14.86 25.88 0.59
C LEU A 124 -14.72 26.60 1.94
N GLY A 125 -13.51 26.67 2.49
CA GLY A 125 -13.21 27.35 3.75
C GLY A 125 -12.38 26.51 4.71
N SER A 126 -12.22 27.00 5.93
CA SER A 126 -11.42 26.37 6.98
C SER A 126 -12.12 26.33 8.32
N VAL A 127 -11.71 25.39 9.18
CA VAL A 127 -12.09 25.31 10.59
C VAL A 127 -10.81 25.43 11.42
N CYS A 128 -10.78 26.39 12.33
CA CYS A 128 -9.74 26.52 13.35
C CYS A 128 -10.21 25.84 14.64
N ALA A 129 -9.29 25.22 15.38
CA ALA A 129 -9.58 24.67 16.69
C ALA A 129 -8.39 24.78 17.65
N ASP A 130 -8.72 24.90 18.93
CA ASP A 130 -7.78 24.82 20.03
C ASP A 130 -8.06 23.58 20.88
N PHE A 131 -7.01 23.09 21.53
CA PHE A 131 -7.12 21.93 22.40
C PHE A 131 -7.83 22.30 23.69
N ASP A 132 -8.66 21.41 24.20
CA ASP A 132 -9.39 21.61 25.45
C ASP A 132 -8.83 20.73 26.58
N PRO A 133 -7.86 21.23 27.36
CA PRO A 133 -7.28 20.49 28.48
C PRO A 133 -8.30 20.18 29.58
N SER A 134 -9.40 20.94 29.67
CA SER A 134 -10.42 20.70 30.71
C SER A 134 -11.15 19.37 30.55
N VAL A 135 -11.25 18.87 29.32
CA VAL A 135 -11.93 17.61 28.99
C VAL A 135 -10.97 16.46 28.69
N TYR A 136 -9.67 16.73 28.50
CA TYR A 136 -8.70 15.67 28.22
C TYR A 136 -8.37 14.85 29.46
N ARG A 137 -8.25 13.53 29.29
CA ARG A 137 -7.84 12.59 30.33
C ARG A 137 -6.77 11.66 29.75
N GLY A 138 -5.52 11.86 30.19
CA GLY A 138 -4.40 10.97 29.89
C GLY A 138 -4.53 9.62 30.62
N LEU A 139 -3.73 8.63 30.20
CA LEU A 139 -3.70 7.31 30.83
C LEU A 139 -3.11 7.31 32.26
N GLY A 140 -2.24 8.28 32.60
CA GLY A 140 -1.75 8.48 33.97
C GLY A 140 -1.25 7.18 34.65
N ASP A 141 -1.80 6.89 35.84
CA ASP A 141 -1.37 5.80 36.74
C ASP A 141 -1.63 4.36 36.25
N GLY A 142 -2.13 4.16 35.02
CA GLY A 142 -2.15 2.84 34.38
C GLY A 142 -3.43 2.48 33.62
N PRO A 143 -3.60 1.20 33.24
CA PRO A 143 -4.60 0.75 32.26
C PRO A 143 -6.07 0.82 32.73
N LYS A 144 -6.35 1.36 33.92
CA LYS A 144 -7.70 1.53 34.47
C LYS A 144 -8.17 2.99 34.49
N SER A 145 -7.40 3.90 33.89
CA SER A 145 -7.81 5.30 33.75
C SER A 145 -9.19 5.42 33.09
N PRO A 146 -10.02 6.39 33.49
CA PRO A 146 -11.31 6.62 32.85
C PRO A 146 -11.18 6.91 31.34
N THR A 147 -12.21 6.54 30.58
CA THR A 147 -12.31 6.91 29.17
C THR A 147 -12.28 8.42 28.99
N CYS A 148 -11.42 8.90 28.09
CA CYS A 148 -11.30 10.32 27.76
C CYS A 148 -12.54 10.83 27.01
N PRO A 149 -13.17 11.95 27.43
CA PRO A 149 -14.10 12.70 26.58
C PRO A 149 -13.47 13.02 25.21
N PHE A 150 -14.27 12.97 24.15
CA PHE A 150 -13.79 13.10 22.77
C PHE A 150 -14.76 13.89 21.88
N PRO A 151 -14.26 14.77 20.98
CA PRO A 151 -12.85 15.15 20.81
C PRO A 151 -12.41 16.21 21.84
N PRO A 152 -11.12 16.29 22.21
CA PRO A 152 -10.59 17.32 23.11
C PRO A 152 -10.33 18.64 22.38
N LEU A 153 -11.34 19.15 21.65
CA LEU A 153 -11.22 20.30 20.75
C LEU A 153 -12.34 21.32 20.97
N LYS A 154 -11.98 22.60 21.00
CA LYS A 154 -12.90 23.75 20.81
C LYS A 154 -12.76 24.23 19.38
N ARG A 155 -13.83 24.06 18.60
CA ARG A 155 -13.85 24.33 17.16
C ARG A 155 -14.62 25.61 16.86
N ASP A 156 -14.11 26.36 15.90
CA ASP A 156 -14.84 27.45 15.28
C ASP A 156 -15.84 26.91 14.24
N HIS A 157 -16.71 27.80 13.73
CA HIS A 157 -17.51 27.51 12.54
C HIS A 157 -16.63 27.49 11.29
N ILE A 158 -17.06 26.77 10.25
CA ILE A 158 -16.39 26.84 8.95
C ILE A 158 -16.55 28.24 8.36
N VAL A 159 -15.44 28.85 7.94
CA VAL A 159 -15.43 30.17 7.31
C VAL A 159 -14.60 30.15 6.03
N ARG A 160 -15.15 30.70 4.94
CA ARG A 160 -14.42 30.90 3.68
C ARG A 160 -13.70 32.25 3.67
N SER A 161 -12.64 32.34 4.46
CA SER A 161 -11.80 33.55 4.58
C SER A 161 -10.38 33.29 4.08
N SER A 162 -9.72 34.30 3.51
CA SER A 162 -8.26 34.33 3.30
C SER A 162 -7.52 34.73 4.57
N THR A 163 -8.19 35.34 5.54
CA THR A 163 -7.60 35.63 6.85
C THR A 163 -8.19 34.69 7.89
N ILE A 164 -7.34 33.89 8.53
CA ILE A 164 -7.73 32.92 9.56
C ILE A 164 -7.00 33.23 10.85
N ARG A 165 -7.55 32.77 11.98
CA ARG A 165 -6.85 32.92 13.25
C ARG A 165 -5.74 31.88 13.41
N GLU A 166 -4.73 32.24 14.18
CA GLU A 166 -3.81 31.28 14.78
C GLU A 166 -4.59 30.31 15.68
N ALA A 167 -4.28 29.02 15.53
CA ALA A 167 -4.95 27.94 16.23
C ALA A 167 -4.03 26.73 16.36
N GLN A 168 -4.31 25.84 17.32
CA GLN A 168 -3.50 24.62 17.52
C GLN A 168 -3.76 23.54 16.46
N ALA A 169 -4.93 23.57 15.82
CA ALA A 169 -5.26 22.73 14.67
C ALA A 169 -6.11 23.48 13.64
N ILE A 170 -5.83 23.28 12.36
CA ILE A 170 -6.58 23.90 11.26
C ILE A 170 -6.87 22.86 10.18
N TRP A 171 -8.12 22.83 9.72
CA TRP A 171 -8.57 22.01 8.59
C TRP A 171 -9.08 22.89 7.47
N PHE A 172 -8.73 22.53 6.23
CA PHE A 172 -9.16 23.20 5.02
C PHE A 172 -10.05 22.27 4.20
N LYS A 173 -11.14 22.80 3.65
CA LYS A 173 -12.10 22.02 2.86
C LYS A 173 -12.03 22.39 1.39
N PHE A 174 -11.94 21.38 0.54
CA PHE A 174 -11.91 21.54 -0.90
C PHE A 174 -13.01 20.73 -1.57
N ARG A 175 -13.41 21.15 -2.76
CA ARG A 175 -14.31 20.40 -3.64
C ARG A 175 -13.63 20.16 -4.98
N LEU A 176 -13.68 18.92 -5.44
CA LEU A 176 -13.35 18.51 -6.81
C LEU A 176 -14.63 18.35 -7.60
N THR A 177 -14.68 18.91 -8.80
CA THR A 177 -15.72 18.63 -9.80
C THR A 177 -15.07 18.10 -11.07
N ASN A 178 -15.55 16.98 -11.59
CA ASN A 178 -15.16 16.50 -12.90
C ASN A 178 -15.90 17.30 -13.98
N THR A 179 -15.19 18.08 -14.77
CA THR A 179 -15.73 18.93 -15.85
C THR A 179 -15.38 18.44 -17.25
N GLY A 180 -14.59 17.36 -17.34
CA GLY A 180 -14.10 16.78 -18.57
C GLY A 180 -15.04 15.73 -19.18
N ASP A 181 -14.47 14.85 -19.99
CA ASP A 181 -15.14 13.70 -20.61
C ASP A 181 -14.52 12.35 -20.19
N THR A 182 -13.61 12.40 -19.22
CA THR A 182 -12.89 11.26 -18.66
C THR A 182 -13.42 10.95 -17.27
N ILE A 183 -13.75 9.69 -16.99
CA ILE A 183 -14.10 9.22 -15.64
C ILE A 183 -12.83 9.29 -14.78
N LEU A 184 -12.91 9.87 -13.57
CA LEU A 184 -11.78 9.89 -12.65
C LEU A 184 -11.83 8.67 -11.75
N ASP A 185 -10.77 7.87 -11.82
CA ASP A 185 -10.63 6.61 -11.11
C ASP A 185 -9.85 6.81 -9.80
N PRO A 186 -10.32 6.28 -8.67
CA PRO A 186 -9.58 6.31 -7.41
C PRO A 186 -8.55 5.17 -7.30
N GLU A 187 -8.57 4.23 -8.24
CA GLU A 187 -7.92 2.92 -8.19
C GLU A 187 -7.21 2.55 -9.49
N GLY A 188 -6.33 1.55 -9.44
CA GLY A 188 -5.68 0.93 -10.58
C GLY A 188 -4.63 1.79 -11.29
N PHE A 189 -4.30 1.39 -12.51
CA PHE A 189 -3.27 2.02 -13.34
C PHE A 189 -3.49 3.52 -13.57
N GLY A 190 -4.74 3.94 -13.75
CA GLY A 190 -5.10 5.32 -14.06
C GLY A 190 -5.26 6.25 -12.86
N ALA A 191 -5.15 5.76 -11.62
CA ALA A 191 -5.58 6.44 -10.40
C ALA A 191 -5.29 7.95 -10.31
N ALA A 192 -6.24 8.72 -9.80
CA ALA A 192 -6.07 10.13 -9.44
C ALA A 192 -6.29 10.42 -7.94
N PHE A 193 -5.58 11.44 -7.44
CA PHE A 193 -5.54 11.81 -6.03
C PHE A 193 -4.96 13.20 -5.81
N PHE A 194 -4.75 13.59 -4.55
CA PHE A 194 -4.21 14.89 -4.19
C PHE A 194 -2.96 14.79 -3.32
N GLU A 195 -2.03 15.72 -3.57
CA GLU A 195 -0.83 15.95 -2.78
C GLU A 195 -0.82 17.42 -2.34
N PRO A 196 -1.53 17.75 -1.26
CA PRO A 196 -1.65 19.12 -0.84
C PRO A 196 -0.46 19.56 0.01
N HIS A 197 -0.04 20.80 -0.19
CA HIS A 197 1.04 21.44 0.55
C HIS A 197 0.60 22.79 1.11
N ILE A 198 1.20 23.16 2.23
CA ILE A 198 1.17 24.54 2.73
C ILE A 198 2.58 25.10 2.75
N ILE A 199 2.70 26.32 2.23
CA ILE A 199 3.98 27.03 2.08
C ILE A 199 3.91 28.30 2.91
N LYS A 200 4.86 28.49 3.82
CA LYS A 200 5.06 29.76 4.54
C LYS A 200 5.87 30.71 3.69
N LEU A 201 5.48 31.98 3.66
CA LEU A 201 6.16 33.03 2.92
C LEU A 201 6.91 33.97 3.87
N ASP A 202 8.10 34.41 3.47
CA ASP A 202 8.84 35.49 4.12
C ASP A 202 8.24 36.87 3.76
N LYS A 203 8.82 37.93 4.33
CA LYS A 203 8.40 39.32 4.09
C LYS A 203 8.54 39.78 2.63
N ASP A 204 9.37 39.11 1.84
CA ASP A 204 9.62 39.41 0.42
C ASP A 204 8.76 38.51 -0.49
N GLY A 205 7.88 37.67 0.09
CA GLY A 205 7.00 36.73 -0.62
C GLY A 205 7.67 35.44 -1.08
N LYS A 206 8.88 35.13 -0.60
CA LYS A 206 9.62 33.91 -0.94
C LYS A 206 9.27 32.76 0.01
N GLU A 207 9.42 31.53 -0.45
CA GLU A 207 9.23 30.34 0.38
C GLU A 207 10.23 30.30 1.54
N GLU A 208 9.70 30.27 2.76
CA GLU A 208 10.45 30.09 4.00
C GLU A 208 10.54 28.60 4.37
N TRP A 209 9.41 27.89 4.30
CA TRP A 209 9.33 26.44 4.49
C TRP A 209 8.03 25.88 3.91
N THR A 210 8.00 24.56 3.69
CA THR A 210 6.85 23.81 3.17
C THR A 210 6.49 22.66 4.12
N ALA A 211 5.19 22.35 4.23
CA ALA A 211 4.66 21.22 4.97
C ALA A 211 3.62 20.45 4.14
N GLY A 212 3.57 19.13 4.31
CA GLY A 212 2.57 18.24 3.73
C GLY A 212 1.57 17.72 4.77
N THR A 213 0.68 16.82 4.34
CA THR A 213 -0.25 16.13 5.24
C THR A 213 0.40 14.89 5.86
N VAL A 214 -0.20 14.36 6.92
CA VAL A 214 0.23 13.08 7.53
C VAL A 214 -0.10 11.89 6.62
N ASN A 215 -1.19 12.01 5.85
CA ASN A 215 -1.63 10.97 4.92
C ASN A 215 -0.82 10.97 3.62
N MET A 216 -0.13 12.07 3.31
CA MET A 216 0.56 12.35 2.03
C MET A 216 -0.37 12.38 0.82
N PHE A 217 -1.15 11.33 0.61
CA PHE A 217 -2.09 11.16 -0.49
C PHE A 217 -3.52 11.29 0.01
N GLU A 218 -4.18 12.40 -0.31
CA GLU A 218 -5.62 12.56 -0.05
C GLU A 218 -6.43 11.99 -1.21
N ARG A 219 -7.44 11.17 -0.90
CA ARG A 219 -8.14 10.35 -1.89
C ARG A 219 -9.65 10.56 -1.83
N PHE A 220 -10.28 10.57 -3.01
CA PHE A 220 -11.69 10.21 -3.14
C PHE A 220 -11.79 8.70 -3.36
N LEU A 221 -12.83 8.04 -2.85
CA LEU A 221 -12.90 6.56 -2.80
C LEU A 221 -13.93 5.96 -3.79
N THR A 222 -14.45 6.76 -4.71
CA THR A 222 -15.52 6.39 -5.65
C THR A 222 -15.22 6.93 -7.05
N TYR A 223 -15.69 6.26 -8.09
CA TYR A 223 -15.57 6.76 -9.46
C TYR A 223 -16.31 8.10 -9.63
N LEU A 224 -15.63 9.12 -10.15
CA LEU A 224 -16.21 10.45 -10.38
C LEU A 224 -16.49 10.66 -11.87
N TYR A 225 -17.76 10.55 -12.25
CA TYR A 225 -18.19 10.73 -13.64
C TYR A 225 -18.27 12.23 -14.01
N PRO A 226 -18.23 12.58 -15.30
CA PRO A 226 -18.41 13.96 -15.75
C PRO A 226 -19.66 14.63 -15.18
N GLY A 227 -19.46 15.76 -14.50
CA GLY A 227 -20.47 16.54 -13.81
C GLY A 227 -20.67 16.18 -12.33
N GLU A 228 -20.04 15.12 -11.82
CA GLU A 228 -20.08 14.76 -10.41
C GLU A 228 -19.04 15.56 -9.61
N SER A 229 -19.26 15.68 -8.29
CA SER A 229 -18.35 16.35 -7.36
C SER A 229 -18.13 15.56 -6.08
N THR A 230 -16.99 15.78 -5.42
CA THR A 230 -16.66 15.25 -4.10
C THR A 230 -15.95 16.30 -3.25
N GLU A 231 -15.99 16.16 -1.93
CA GLU A 231 -15.38 17.09 -0.98
C GLU A 231 -14.36 16.39 -0.09
N ILE A 232 -13.25 17.08 0.21
CA ILE A 232 -12.14 16.55 0.99
C ILE A 232 -11.71 17.58 2.03
N TRP A 233 -11.41 17.10 3.23
CA TRP A 233 -10.74 17.87 4.26
C TRP A 233 -9.26 17.59 4.25
N VAL A 234 -8.46 18.62 4.53
CA VAL A 234 -7.00 18.53 4.59
C VAL A 234 -6.51 19.22 5.84
N ASN A 235 -5.57 18.58 6.55
CA ASN A 235 -4.79 19.22 7.59
C ASN A 235 -3.29 18.96 7.36
N TYR A 236 -2.44 19.87 7.85
CA TYR A 236 -1.00 19.82 7.60
C TYR A 236 -0.24 19.45 8.86
N TRP A 237 0.88 18.74 8.69
CA TRP A 237 1.85 18.50 9.75
C TRP A 237 2.96 19.54 9.68
N THR A 238 3.06 20.42 10.68
CA THR A 238 4.00 21.54 10.71
C THR A 238 5.08 21.33 11.77
N PRO A 239 6.05 20.40 11.55
CA PRO A 239 7.05 20.06 12.56
C PRO A 239 7.92 21.24 13.00
N LYS A 240 7.99 22.31 12.20
CA LYS A 240 8.69 23.57 12.53
C LYS A 240 8.17 24.22 13.82
N PHE A 241 6.91 23.97 14.20
CA PHE A 241 6.27 24.52 15.39
C PHE A 241 6.19 23.53 16.56
N GLY A 242 6.93 22.43 16.47
CA GLY A 242 6.94 21.35 17.46
C GLY A 242 6.48 20.03 16.86
N ALA A 243 6.93 18.93 17.49
CA ALA A 243 6.46 17.60 17.13
C ALA A 243 4.92 17.57 17.23
N TYR A 244 4.27 17.03 16.19
CA TYR A 244 2.81 16.88 16.10
C TYR A 244 1.97 18.17 16.01
N CYS A 245 2.55 19.35 15.72
CA CYS A 245 1.75 20.54 15.45
C CYS A 245 0.86 20.37 14.20
N ARG A 246 -0.42 20.72 14.33
CA ARG A 246 -1.45 20.69 13.26
C ARG A 246 -2.00 22.08 12.92
N GLY A 247 -1.44 23.10 13.54
CA GLY A 247 -1.84 24.49 13.44
C GLY A 247 -0.84 25.33 12.66
N LEU A 248 -1.12 26.63 12.60
CA LEU A 248 -0.28 27.62 11.96
C LEU A 248 -0.09 28.82 12.88
N ARG A 249 1.08 29.45 12.80
CA ARG A 249 1.41 30.69 13.52
C ARG A 249 1.17 31.91 12.63
N GLU A 250 1.08 33.09 13.23
CA GLU A 250 0.96 34.36 12.50
C GLU A 250 1.93 34.47 11.30
N GLY A 251 1.42 34.97 10.17
CA GLY A 251 2.20 35.19 8.95
C GLY A 251 1.44 34.89 7.66
N ASP A 252 2.13 35.06 6.53
CA ASP A 252 1.58 34.83 5.20
C ASP A 252 1.91 33.44 4.68
N TYR A 253 0.91 32.76 4.14
CA TYR A 253 0.96 31.39 3.68
C TYR A 253 0.29 31.25 2.31
N LYS A 254 0.60 30.13 1.66
CA LYS A 254 -0.02 29.71 0.42
C LYS A 254 -0.39 28.24 0.54
N LEU A 255 -1.68 27.94 0.44
CA LEU A 255 -2.17 26.58 0.25
C LEU A 255 -2.03 26.19 -1.21
N GLN A 256 -1.47 25.03 -1.47
CA GLN A 256 -1.41 24.40 -2.79
C GLN A 256 -2.14 23.07 -2.72
N PHE A 257 -3.35 23.02 -3.27
CA PHE A 257 -4.11 21.78 -3.42
C PHE A 257 -3.87 21.24 -4.82
N THR A 258 -2.92 20.32 -4.93
CA THR A 258 -2.46 19.74 -6.21
C THR A 258 -3.14 18.40 -6.43
N MET A 259 -3.77 18.25 -7.59
CA MET A 259 -4.29 16.97 -8.06
C MET A 259 -3.24 16.30 -8.95
N VAL A 260 -3.02 15.01 -8.71
CA VAL A 260 -2.10 14.16 -9.46
C VAL A 260 -2.80 12.92 -9.99
N TYR A 261 -2.19 12.28 -10.99
CA TYR A 261 -2.68 11.05 -11.57
C TYR A 261 -1.51 10.16 -12.05
N ARG A 262 -1.64 8.83 -12.02
CA ARG A 262 -0.50 7.92 -12.24
C ARG A 262 -0.14 7.62 -13.69
N TYR A 263 -0.92 8.11 -14.63
CA TYR A 263 -0.73 7.83 -16.04
C TYR A 263 0.39 8.72 -16.63
N HIS A 264 1.29 8.14 -17.45
CA HIS A 264 2.31 8.88 -18.20
C HIS A 264 2.56 8.32 -19.59
N ARG A 265 2.88 9.21 -20.54
CA ARG A 265 3.33 8.80 -21.87
C ARG A 265 4.71 8.16 -21.80
N ASP A 266 5.62 8.76 -21.05
CA ASP A 266 6.98 8.25 -20.87
C ASP A 266 7.12 7.64 -19.47
N TYR A 267 7.73 6.46 -19.41
CA TYR A 267 7.96 5.81 -18.12
C TYR A 267 8.84 6.67 -17.21
N ASN A 268 8.29 7.03 -16.05
CA ASN A 268 9.03 7.73 -15.00
C ASN A 268 8.97 6.90 -13.72
N TRP A 269 10.12 6.38 -13.30
CA TRP A 269 10.22 5.54 -12.11
C TRP A 269 9.70 6.23 -10.84
N GLY A 270 10.18 7.44 -10.55
CA GLY A 270 9.87 8.17 -9.32
C GLY A 270 8.40 8.56 -9.23
N ILE A 271 7.82 8.96 -10.37
CA ILE A 271 6.41 9.31 -10.42
C ILE A 271 5.53 8.05 -10.28
N ASN A 272 5.89 6.98 -11.01
CA ASN A 272 5.14 5.73 -10.93
C ASN A 272 5.14 5.18 -9.50
N ILE A 273 6.21 5.29 -8.71
CA ILE A 273 6.25 4.67 -7.38
C ILE A 273 5.66 5.52 -6.25
N TRP A 274 5.93 6.83 -6.21
CA TRP A 274 5.64 7.67 -5.04
C TRP A 274 4.55 8.72 -5.25
N THR A 275 4.19 9.06 -6.48
CA THR A 275 3.32 10.22 -6.75
C THR A 275 2.48 9.97 -8.02
N GLY A 276 2.28 11.00 -8.83
CA GLY A 276 1.64 11.01 -10.13
C GLY A 276 2.06 12.26 -10.93
N ALA A 277 1.68 12.34 -12.21
CA ALA A 277 1.77 13.57 -12.97
C ALA A 277 0.88 14.63 -12.32
N TRP A 278 1.38 15.86 -12.23
CA TRP A 278 0.58 17.00 -11.82
C TRP A 278 -0.46 17.32 -12.90
N LEU A 279 -1.74 17.14 -12.57
CA LEU A 279 -2.85 17.46 -13.47
C LEU A 279 -3.25 18.91 -13.35
N ALA A 280 -3.54 19.33 -12.12
CA ALA A 280 -4.16 20.61 -11.82
C ALA A 280 -3.77 21.08 -10.43
N ARG A 281 -3.82 22.39 -10.22
CA ARG A 281 -3.44 23.01 -8.95
C ARG A 281 -4.36 24.16 -8.62
N LEU A 282 -4.84 24.16 -7.38
CA LEU A 282 -5.52 25.31 -6.78
C LEU A 282 -4.59 25.95 -5.74
N THR A 283 -4.34 27.25 -5.91
CA THR A 283 -3.55 28.06 -4.98
C THR A 283 -4.47 29.01 -4.21
N VAL A 284 -4.36 29.02 -2.89
CA VAL A 284 -5.12 29.92 -2.00
C VAL A 284 -4.14 30.69 -1.11
N PRO A 285 -4.03 32.02 -1.26
CA PRO A 285 -3.32 32.87 -0.31
C PRO A 285 -4.05 32.89 1.03
N ILE A 286 -3.32 32.62 2.12
CA ILE A 286 -3.85 32.61 3.48
C ILE A 286 -2.98 33.50 4.35
N LYS A 287 -3.62 34.37 5.13
CA LYS A 287 -2.98 35.14 6.20
C LYS A 287 -3.44 34.61 7.54
N VAL A 288 -2.49 34.27 8.41
CA VAL A 288 -2.77 33.85 9.78
C VAL A 288 -2.52 35.04 10.71
N GLN A 289 -3.47 35.33 11.60
CA GLN A 289 -3.38 36.42 12.59
C GLN A 289 -3.87 35.95 13.96
N LYS A 290 -3.56 36.66 15.05
CA LYS A 290 -4.05 36.27 16.38
C LYS A 290 -5.57 36.26 16.52
N GLN A 291 -6.27 37.14 15.80
CA GLN A 291 -7.72 37.22 15.80
C GLN A 291 -8.24 36.96 14.39
N ALA A 292 -9.40 36.30 14.31
CA ALA A 292 -10.04 36.08 13.03
C ALA A 292 -10.58 37.42 12.49
N GLU A 293 -10.26 37.72 11.24
CA GLU A 293 -10.84 38.81 10.47
C GLU A 293 -11.41 38.21 9.18
N PHE A 294 -12.64 38.59 8.81
CA PHE A 294 -13.23 38.06 7.59
C PHE A 294 -12.73 38.84 6.38
N ASN A 295 -11.95 38.16 5.54
CA ASN A 295 -11.55 38.64 4.22
C ASN A 295 -11.90 37.58 3.19
N PRO A 296 -12.70 37.87 2.14
CA PRO A 296 -13.07 36.84 1.16
C PRO A 296 -11.85 36.16 0.53
N ALA A 297 -11.84 34.83 0.54
CA ALA A 297 -10.75 34.06 -0.05
C ALA A 297 -10.71 34.20 -1.58
N THR A 298 -9.55 34.56 -2.13
CA THR A 298 -9.26 34.47 -3.56
C THR A 298 -8.54 33.17 -3.88
N THR A 299 -8.70 32.67 -5.11
CA THR A 299 -8.11 31.41 -5.54
C THR A 299 -7.55 31.55 -6.94
N GLN A 300 -6.41 30.91 -7.20
CA GLN A 300 -5.82 30.78 -8.53
C GLN A 300 -5.83 29.31 -8.93
N PHE A 301 -6.55 28.97 -10.00
CA PHE A 301 -6.65 27.62 -10.52
C PHE A 301 -5.90 27.51 -11.85
N GLU A 302 -5.17 26.41 -12.01
CA GLU A 302 -4.39 26.12 -13.20
C GLU A 302 -4.52 24.63 -13.57
N MET A 303 -4.79 24.36 -14.85
CA MET A 303 -4.55 23.06 -15.48
C MET A 303 -3.09 23.00 -15.92
N ILE A 304 -2.32 22.11 -15.31
CA ILE A 304 -0.86 21.99 -15.50
C ILE A 304 -0.58 21.15 -16.75
N ASP A 305 -1.15 19.95 -16.82
CA ASP A 305 -0.90 19.01 -17.91
C ASP A 305 -1.98 19.09 -19.00
N LYS A 306 -1.53 19.44 -20.22
CA LYS A 306 -2.34 19.63 -21.43
C LYS A 306 -1.93 18.70 -22.57
N ASP A 307 -0.97 17.81 -22.38
CA ASP A 307 -0.33 17.05 -23.46
C ASP A 307 -1.14 15.81 -23.88
N GLU A 308 -0.69 15.10 -24.93
CA GLU A 308 -1.29 13.83 -25.36
C GLU A 308 -1.09 12.72 -24.33
N LYS A 309 -2.15 11.97 -24.08
CA LYS A 309 -2.32 11.14 -22.88
C LYS A 309 -2.56 9.65 -23.16
N MET A 310 -2.00 9.09 -24.24
CA MET A 310 -2.02 7.64 -24.48
C MET A 310 -0.69 6.98 -24.08
N PRO A 311 -0.66 5.88 -23.28
CA PRO A 311 0.56 5.30 -22.71
C PRO A 311 1.62 4.98 -23.75
N GLY A 312 2.88 5.35 -23.55
CA GLY A 312 3.97 5.17 -24.53
C GLY A 312 4.88 3.98 -24.26
N ASP A 313 4.74 3.33 -23.12
CA ASP A 313 5.54 2.19 -22.67
C ASP A 313 4.82 0.84 -22.82
N PHE A 314 3.48 0.82 -22.81
CA PHE A 314 2.68 -0.39 -23.03
C PHE A 314 2.10 -0.50 -24.45
N ASP A 315 2.13 -1.69 -25.04
CA ASP A 315 1.28 -2.05 -26.19
C ASP A 315 0.09 -2.93 -25.79
N SER A 316 0.12 -3.55 -24.61
CA SER A 316 -0.96 -4.33 -24.01
C SER A 316 -0.91 -4.22 -22.49
N PHE A 317 -2.06 -4.01 -21.87
CA PHE A 317 -2.21 -3.92 -20.42
C PHE A 317 -3.52 -4.57 -19.96
N GLU A 318 -3.48 -5.24 -18.82
CA GLU A 318 -4.60 -5.96 -18.22
C GLU A 318 -4.62 -5.76 -16.70
N GLU A 319 -5.72 -5.22 -16.18
CA GLU A 319 -6.03 -5.19 -14.74
C GLU A 319 -7.50 -5.58 -14.51
N PHE A 320 -7.92 -5.69 -13.24
CA PHE A 320 -9.31 -6.00 -12.95
C PHE A 320 -10.22 -4.90 -13.51
N MET A 321 -11.19 -5.29 -14.35
CA MET A 321 -12.19 -4.42 -14.98
C MET A 321 -11.70 -3.44 -16.05
N THR A 322 -10.40 -3.40 -16.38
CA THR A 322 -9.83 -2.54 -17.42
C THR A 322 -8.74 -3.27 -18.19
N ALA A 323 -8.76 -3.18 -19.52
CA ALA A 323 -7.69 -3.71 -20.37
C ALA A 323 -7.61 -2.93 -21.68
N PHE A 324 -6.41 -2.79 -22.23
CA PHE A 324 -6.23 -2.11 -23.51
C PHE A 324 -5.14 -2.73 -24.38
N ARG A 325 -5.21 -2.44 -25.67
CA ARG A 325 -4.11 -2.61 -26.62
C ARG A 325 -3.89 -1.35 -27.43
N ILE A 326 -2.63 -0.99 -27.61
CA ILE A 326 -2.22 0.20 -28.34
C ILE A 326 -1.53 -0.19 -29.65
N TYR A 327 -1.91 0.51 -30.71
CA TYR A 327 -1.43 0.34 -32.06
C TYR A 327 -0.75 1.61 -32.53
N ASN A 328 0.57 1.55 -32.72
CA ASN A 328 1.35 2.70 -33.17
C ASN A 328 1.18 3.01 -34.66
N ASP A 329 1.68 4.18 -35.06
CA ASP A 329 1.59 4.70 -36.42
C ASP A 329 1.98 3.67 -37.48
N VAL A 330 1.21 3.64 -38.56
CA VAL A 330 1.34 2.65 -39.62
C VAL A 330 2.06 3.25 -40.83
N PRO A 331 2.93 2.49 -41.52
CA PRO A 331 3.45 2.89 -42.83
C PRO A 331 2.34 3.13 -43.87
N ALA A 332 2.71 3.66 -45.04
CA ALA A 332 1.85 4.26 -46.07
C ALA A 332 0.73 3.39 -46.71
N LYS A 333 0.41 2.21 -46.19
CA LYS A 333 -0.64 1.32 -46.69
C LYS A 333 -1.69 1.06 -45.62
N PRO A 334 -2.97 0.88 -46.01
CA PRO A 334 -4.00 0.43 -45.06
C PRO A 334 -3.62 -0.90 -44.43
N THR A 335 -3.95 -1.08 -43.15
CA THR A 335 -3.70 -2.34 -42.43
C THR A 335 -4.97 -2.91 -41.85
N VAL A 336 -5.04 -4.24 -41.86
CA VAL A 336 -6.08 -5.02 -41.18
C VAL A 336 -5.39 -5.89 -40.15
N GLN A 337 -5.68 -5.63 -38.87
CA GLN A 337 -5.05 -6.34 -37.77
C GLN A 337 -6.11 -7.05 -36.93
N LYS A 338 -5.88 -8.33 -36.64
CA LYS A 338 -6.68 -9.10 -35.70
C LYS A 338 -6.04 -9.02 -34.32
N GLY A 339 -6.86 -8.95 -33.27
CA GLY A 339 -6.39 -8.89 -31.90
C GLY A 339 -7.41 -9.41 -30.90
N VAL A 340 -6.97 -9.50 -29.64
CA VAL A 340 -7.80 -9.87 -28.50
C VAL A 340 -7.46 -8.97 -27.33
N VAL A 341 -8.48 -8.31 -26.76
CA VAL A 341 -8.37 -7.69 -25.43
C VAL A 341 -8.98 -8.66 -24.41
N TYR A 342 -8.30 -8.89 -23.30
CA TYR A 342 -8.74 -9.79 -22.25
C TYR A 342 -9.27 -9.00 -21.06
N LEU A 343 -10.58 -9.02 -20.84
CA LEU A 343 -11.25 -8.22 -19.81
C LEU A 343 -11.72 -9.10 -18.65
N GLN A 344 -11.25 -8.85 -17.43
CA GLN A 344 -11.81 -9.53 -16.25
C GLN A 344 -13.10 -8.83 -15.79
N VAL A 345 -14.16 -9.59 -15.57
CA VAL A 345 -15.50 -9.05 -15.27
C VAL A 345 -15.91 -9.24 -13.81
N ALA A 346 -16.54 -8.23 -13.23
CA ALA A 346 -17.07 -8.29 -11.87
C ALA A 346 -18.47 -8.93 -11.83
N PRO A 347 -18.92 -9.47 -10.68
CA PRO A 347 -20.28 -9.99 -10.48
C PRO A 347 -21.41 -9.01 -10.83
N TRP A 348 -21.15 -7.70 -10.71
CA TRP A 348 -22.11 -6.64 -11.00
C TRP A 348 -21.92 -5.98 -12.37
N THR A 349 -20.99 -6.47 -13.20
CA THR A 349 -20.80 -5.97 -14.56
C THR A 349 -22.04 -6.28 -15.40
N ARG A 350 -22.62 -5.23 -16.00
CA ARG A 350 -23.84 -5.33 -16.84
C ARG A 350 -23.54 -5.30 -18.33
N GLN A 351 -22.42 -4.69 -18.71
CA GLN A 351 -21.97 -4.52 -20.09
C GLN A 351 -20.45 -4.52 -20.12
N ALA A 352 -19.88 -5.05 -21.20
CA ALA A 352 -18.51 -4.73 -21.58
C ALA A 352 -18.56 -3.49 -22.49
N VAL A 353 -17.83 -2.45 -22.11
CA VAL A 353 -17.72 -1.23 -22.91
C VAL A 353 -16.41 -1.29 -23.66
N VAL A 354 -16.47 -1.41 -24.98
CA VAL A 354 -15.29 -1.47 -25.86
C VAL A 354 -15.15 -0.15 -26.59
N LYS A 355 -13.94 0.41 -26.56
CA LYS A 355 -13.64 1.75 -27.06
C LYS A 355 -12.60 1.65 -28.18
N LEU A 356 -12.81 2.43 -29.24
CA LEU A 356 -11.79 2.74 -30.25
C LEU A 356 -11.37 4.19 -30.02
N ILE A 357 -10.10 4.41 -29.68
CA ILE A 357 -9.57 5.72 -29.30
C ILE A 357 -8.45 6.12 -30.28
N LEU A 358 -8.45 7.38 -30.72
CA LEU A 358 -7.39 7.99 -31.54
C LEU A 358 -6.74 9.15 -30.79
N THR A 359 -5.48 9.46 -31.07
CA THR A 359 -4.71 10.49 -30.34
C THR A 359 -4.55 11.83 -31.05
N ASP A 360 -5.07 12.00 -32.28
CA ASP A 360 -4.81 13.21 -33.07
C ASP A 360 -5.80 13.40 -34.25
N ALA A 361 -6.88 14.17 -34.13
CA ALA A 361 -7.41 14.73 -32.89
C ALA A 361 -7.94 13.61 -31.98
N LYS A 362 -7.99 13.89 -30.67
CA LYS A 362 -8.48 12.92 -29.69
C LYS A 362 -9.95 12.63 -29.92
N GLN A 363 -10.25 11.37 -30.24
CA GLN A 363 -11.58 10.94 -30.64
C GLN A 363 -11.85 9.55 -30.09
N ILE A 364 -13.13 9.27 -29.83
CA ILE A 364 -13.59 8.01 -29.26
C ILE A 364 -14.87 7.52 -29.95
N ALA A 365 -14.93 6.23 -30.23
CA ALA A 365 -16.16 5.51 -30.53
C ALA A 365 -16.35 4.39 -29.51
N VAL A 366 -17.58 4.15 -29.06
CA VAL A 366 -17.88 3.23 -27.96
C VAL A 366 -18.95 2.21 -28.35
N ALA A 367 -18.68 0.93 -28.12
CA ALA A 367 -19.63 -0.17 -28.21
C ALA A 367 -19.99 -0.62 -26.80
N ARG A 368 -21.27 -0.59 -26.46
CA ARG A 368 -21.79 -1.11 -25.19
C ARG A 368 -22.44 -2.45 -25.44
N VAL A 369 -21.77 -3.52 -25.05
CA VAL A 369 -22.24 -4.88 -25.30
C VAL A 369 -22.75 -5.49 -23.99
N PRO A 370 -24.06 -5.74 -23.84
CA PRO A 370 -24.59 -6.39 -22.65
C PRO A 370 -23.94 -7.76 -22.43
N ILE A 371 -23.60 -8.05 -21.17
CA ILE A 371 -23.04 -9.34 -20.76
C ILE A 371 -23.78 -9.86 -19.53
N LYS A 372 -24.11 -11.15 -19.53
CA LYS A 372 -24.67 -11.83 -18.35
C LYS A 372 -23.52 -12.42 -17.54
N VAL A 373 -23.29 -11.91 -16.33
CA VAL A 373 -22.31 -12.49 -15.40
C VAL A 373 -23.00 -13.49 -14.47
N THR A 374 -22.49 -14.72 -14.41
CA THR A 374 -22.99 -15.76 -13.50
C THR A 374 -22.19 -15.78 -12.21
N THR A 375 -22.86 -16.06 -11.08
CA THR A 375 -22.25 -16.03 -9.74
C THR A 375 -22.04 -17.41 -9.14
N GLU A 376 -22.14 -18.47 -9.95
CA GLU A 376 -22.00 -19.86 -9.49
C GLU A 376 -20.61 -20.16 -8.92
N SER A 377 -19.57 -19.54 -9.50
CA SER A 377 -18.17 -19.65 -9.05
C SER A 377 -17.91 -19.04 -7.66
N LEU A 378 -18.83 -18.22 -7.17
CA LEU A 378 -18.70 -17.49 -5.90
C LEU A 378 -19.09 -18.31 -4.67
N ARG A 379 -19.59 -19.54 -4.86
CA ARG A 379 -19.92 -20.38 -3.70
C ARG A 379 -18.67 -20.66 -2.89
N ILE A 380 -18.75 -20.36 -1.59
CA ILE A 380 -17.70 -20.62 -0.62
C ILE A 380 -17.90 -22.01 -0.04
N LYS A 381 -16.85 -22.82 -0.04
CA LYS A 381 -16.85 -24.11 0.65
C LYS A 381 -16.60 -23.90 2.15
N TYR A 382 -17.52 -24.35 2.99
CA TYR A 382 -17.32 -24.33 4.45
C TYR A 382 -16.07 -25.15 4.83
N ASN A 383 -15.22 -24.55 5.65
CA ASN A 383 -14.05 -25.21 6.22
C ASN A 383 -14.25 -25.40 7.74
N PRO A 384 -14.68 -26.59 8.21
CA PRO A 384 -14.91 -26.84 9.63
C PRO A 384 -13.63 -26.81 10.46
N ARG A 385 -12.44 -26.92 9.84
CA ARG A 385 -11.15 -26.88 10.53
C ARG A 385 -10.63 -25.47 10.77
N ASN A 386 -11.17 -24.47 10.08
CA ASN A 386 -10.75 -23.09 10.27
C ASN A 386 -11.13 -22.60 11.69
N VAL A 387 -10.14 -22.16 12.46
CA VAL A 387 -10.32 -21.69 13.85
C VAL A 387 -10.49 -20.18 13.96
N MET A 388 -10.32 -19.45 12.86
CA MET A 388 -10.51 -18.00 12.77
C MET A 388 -12.00 -17.69 12.63
N VAL A 389 -12.74 -17.86 13.71
CA VAL A 389 -14.19 -17.66 13.78
C VAL A 389 -14.60 -16.83 14.99
N ILE A 390 -15.69 -16.07 14.86
CA ILE A 390 -16.33 -15.28 15.92
C ILE A 390 -17.77 -15.75 16.11
N LYS A 391 -18.27 -15.83 17.35
CA LYS A 391 -19.70 -16.09 17.59
C LYS A 391 -20.50 -14.80 17.45
N ASP A 392 -21.54 -14.83 16.64
CA ASP A 392 -22.50 -13.72 16.55
C ASP A 392 -23.42 -13.66 17.79
N SER A 393 -24.33 -12.68 17.82
CA SER A 393 -25.26 -12.49 18.94
C SER A 393 -26.24 -13.66 19.16
N LYS A 394 -26.37 -14.57 18.19
CA LYS A 394 -27.17 -15.80 18.31
C LYS A 394 -26.32 -17.02 18.67
N GLY A 395 -25.03 -16.83 18.93
CA GLY A 395 -24.08 -17.89 19.24
C GLY A 395 -23.58 -18.67 18.02
N ILE A 396 -23.93 -18.25 16.80
CA ILE A 396 -23.54 -18.92 15.57
C ILE A 396 -22.13 -18.48 15.18
N GLU A 397 -21.22 -19.43 14.92
CA GLU A 397 -19.85 -19.12 14.48
C GLU A 397 -19.88 -18.42 13.11
N GLN A 398 -19.13 -17.36 12.91
CA GLN A 398 -18.96 -16.68 11.63
C GLN A 398 -17.47 -16.63 11.33
N PRO A 399 -17.05 -16.74 10.05
CA PRO A 399 -15.65 -16.49 9.70
C PRO A 399 -15.18 -15.12 10.19
N ALA A 400 -13.97 -15.06 10.73
CA ALA A 400 -13.31 -13.80 11.02
C ALA A 400 -12.90 -13.13 9.70
N VAL A 401 -13.28 -11.87 9.53
CA VAL A 401 -12.83 -10.99 8.44
C VAL A 401 -12.09 -9.84 9.09
N VAL A 402 -10.79 -9.76 8.81
CA VAL A 402 -9.85 -8.91 9.51
C VAL A 402 -9.57 -7.66 8.70
N THR A 403 -9.50 -6.52 9.35
CA THR A 403 -8.99 -5.31 8.70
C THR A 403 -8.11 -4.54 9.65
N GLN A 404 -7.16 -3.78 9.13
CA GLN A 404 -6.40 -2.84 9.95
C GLN A 404 -7.07 -1.48 10.00
N ALA A 405 -7.30 -1.01 11.22
CA ALA A 405 -7.73 0.36 11.49
C ALA A 405 -6.56 1.14 12.09
N MET A 406 -6.35 2.37 11.62
CA MET A 406 -5.28 3.26 12.10
C MET A 406 -5.83 4.56 12.71
N PRO A 407 -6.62 4.49 13.81
CA PRO A 407 -7.30 5.64 14.43
C PRO A 407 -6.37 6.76 14.87
N GLY A 408 -5.15 6.44 15.33
CA GLY A 408 -4.16 7.44 15.70
C GLY A 408 -3.44 8.09 14.51
N MET A 409 -3.44 7.47 13.33
CA MET A 409 -2.53 7.86 12.23
C MET A 409 -3.21 8.39 10.99
N ARG A 410 -4.36 7.82 10.60
CA ARG A 410 -4.92 7.98 9.24
C ARG A 410 -6.41 8.27 9.18
N ILE A 411 -7.19 7.78 10.16
CA ILE A 411 -8.67 7.84 10.10
C ILE A 411 -9.29 8.80 11.10
N GLY A 412 -8.50 9.34 12.02
CA GLY A 412 -9.00 10.24 13.06
C GLY A 412 -9.01 11.68 12.56
N PHE A 413 -8.44 12.58 13.35
CA PHE A 413 -8.40 14.01 13.04
C PHE A 413 -7.75 14.34 11.68
N GLN A 414 -7.04 13.40 11.03
CA GLN A 414 -6.49 13.55 9.69
C GLN A 414 -7.58 13.72 8.61
N LEU A 415 -8.74 13.06 8.75
CA LEU A 415 -9.82 13.10 7.75
C LEU A 415 -10.78 14.27 7.92
N GLY A 416 -10.61 15.09 8.96
CA GLY A 416 -11.36 16.32 9.14
C GLY A 416 -11.57 16.75 10.60
N PRO A 417 -12.23 17.91 10.80
CA PRO A 417 -12.43 18.50 12.13
C PRO A 417 -13.49 17.80 12.99
N TYR A 418 -14.15 16.75 12.50
CA TYR A 418 -15.23 16.02 13.17
C TYR A 418 -14.91 14.52 13.36
N PRO A 419 -13.80 14.16 14.01
CA PRO A 419 -13.39 12.75 14.17
C PRO A 419 -14.37 11.87 14.93
N GLU A 420 -15.19 12.45 15.80
CA GLU A 420 -16.24 11.73 16.51
C GLU A 420 -17.35 11.22 15.57
N GLN A 421 -17.53 11.85 14.42
CA GLN A 421 -18.54 11.48 13.42
C GLN A 421 -17.97 10.49 12.42
N HIS A 422 -16.90 10.85 11.70
CA HIS A 422 -16.42 10.03 10.60
C HIS A 422 -15.79 8.72 11.07
N MET A 423 -15.15 8.66 12.25
CA MET A 423 -14.65 7.37 12.77
C MET A 423 -15.80 6.43 13.13
N LEU A 424 -16.90 6.97 13.68
CA LEU A 424 -18.11 6.21 13.97
C LEU A 424 -18.80 5.72 12.69
N GLU A 425 -18.84 6.54 11.65
CA GLU A 425 -19.36 6.16 10.33
C GLU A 425 -18.50 5.07 9.68
N GLN A 426 -17.17 5.22 9.75
CA GLN A 426 -16.25 4.26 9.15
C GLN A 426 -16.32 2.88 9.83
N ILE A 427 -16.33 2.82 11.18
CA ILE A 427 -16.45 1.52 11.87
C ILE A 427 -17.82 0.87 11.64
N ARG A 428 -18.89 1.66 11.47
CA ARG A 428 -20.21 1.15 11.08
C ARG A 428 -20.17 0.58 9.67
N GLU A 429 -19.58 1.30 8.71
CA GLU A 429 -19.42 0.84 7.34
C GLU A 429 -18.64 -0.48 7.31
N MET A 430 -17.50 -0.57 8.02
CA MET A 430 -16.73 -1.81 8.14
C MET A 430 -17.60 -2.98 8.61
N LYS A 431 -18.38 -2.77 9.69
CA LYS A 431 -19.28 -3.78 10.25
C LYS A 431 -20.39 -4.18 9.26
N ASP A 432 -21.02 -3.22 8.61
CA ASP A 432 -22.08 -3.46 7.63
C ASP A 432 -21.57 -4.20 6.39
N LEU A 433 -20.29 -4.04 6.06
CA LEU A 433 -19.58 -4.77 5.01
C LEU A 433 -19.11 -6.17 5.46
N GLY A 434 -19.33 -6.54 6.71
CA GLY A 434 -19.03 -7.88 7.25
C GLY A 434 -17.68 -8.03 7.92
N ILE A 435 -16.91 -6.95 8.08
CA ILE A 435 -15.69 -6.95 8.89
C ILE A 435 -16.10 -7.09 10.36
N ASN A 436 -15.43 -7.98 11.09
CA ASN A 436 -15.78 -8.29 12.48
C ASN A 436 -14.57 -8.41 13.41
N VAL A 437 -13.36 -8.38 12.87
CA VAL A 437 -12.10 -8.34 13.61
C VAL A 437 -11.24 -7.18 13.09
N LEU A 438 -10.68 -6.41 14.02
CA LEU A 438 -9.77 -5.29 13.74
C LEU A 438 -8.35 -5.67 14.12
N ALA A 439 -7.38 -5.27 13.31
CA ALA A 439 -5.97 -5.26 13.61
C ALA A 439 -5.49 -3.82 13.81
N ASN A 440 -4.34 -3.66 14.44
CA ASN A 440 -3.77 -2.36 14.77
C ASN A 440 -2.27 -2.31 14.44
N THR A 441 -1.79 -1.12 14.08
CA THR A 441 -0.37 -0.75 14.10
C THR A 441 -0.05 -0.13 15.46
N GLY A 442 0.92 -0.71 16.18
CA GLY A 442 1.16 -0.53 17.62
C GLY A 442 1.05 0.91 18.18
N CYS A 443 0.83 1.02 19.49
CA CYS A 443 0.29 2.21 20.16
C CYS A 443 1.35 3.22 20.67
N ASN A 444 2.34 3.60 19.88
CA ASN A 444 3.42 4.47 20.38
C ASN A 444 2.94 5.88 20.82
N TRP A 445 1.80 6.35 20.32
CA TRP A 445 1.19 7.63 20.73
C TRP A 445 0.83 7.70 22.21
N LEU A 446 0.66 6.55 22.88
CA LEU A 446 0.29 6.48 24.29
C LEU A 446 1.48 6.59 25.23
N ILE A 447 2.71 6.43 24.70
CA ILE A 447 3.93 6.34 25.49
C ILE A 447 4.07 7.54 26.45
N TYR A 448 3.84 8.76 25.96
CA TYR A 448 3.99 9.97 26.77
C TYR A 448 2.95 10.06 27.89
N GLU A 449 1.72 9.59 27.67
CA GLU A 449 0.67 9.59 28.69
C GLU A 449 0.93 8.57 29.79
N VAL A 450 1.44 7.39 29.43
CA VAL A 450 1.85 6.35 30.39
C VAL A 450 3.02 6.85 31.27
N ASN A 451 3.83 7.76 30.75
CA ASN A 451 4.90 8.42 31.49
C ASN A 451 4.44 9.71 32.23
N GLY A 452 3.13 9.92 32.36
CA GLY A 452 2.55 11.01 33.16
C GLY A 452 2.46 12.36 32.45
N SER A 453 2.62 12.43 31.13
CA SER A 453 2.38 13.68 30.39
C SER A 453 0.90 14.06 30.43
N ASP A 454 0.64 15.34 30.67
CA ASP A 454 -0.68 15.98 30.59
C ASP A 454 -0.94 16.67 29.24
N ALA A 455 0.03 16.62 28.32
CA ALA A 455 -0.10 17.20 27.00
C ALA A 455 -1.16 16.45 26.17
N ILE A 456 -1.92 17.21 25.39
CA ILE A 456 -2.91 16.64 24.47
C ILE A 456 -2.20 16.14 23.22
N ASP A 457 -2.26 14.83 22.99
CA ASP A 457 -1.95 14.23 21.70
C ASP A 457 -3.26 13.75 21.04
N LEU A 458 -3.62 14.37 19.91
CA LEU A 458 -4.83 14.00 19.17
C LEU A 458 -4.78 12.56 18.64
N SER A 459 -3.58 12.04 18.36
CA SER A 459 -3.36 10.66 17.93
C SER A 459 -3.74 9.71 19.06
N ALA A 460 -3.25 9.98 20.28
CA ALA A 460 -3.62 9.24 21.49
C ALA A 460 -5.12 9.37 21.81
N ALA A 461 -5.70 10.57 21.64
CA ALA A 461 -7.13 10.80 21.84
C ALA A 461 -8.00 9.96 20.90
N CYS A 462 -7.69 9.98 19.59
CA CYS A 462 -8.42 9.20 18.58
C CYS A 462 -8.25 7.70 18.84
N TYR A 463 -7.04 7.27 19.18
CA TYR A 463 -6.72 5.89 19.52
C TYR A 463 -7.54 5.40 20.71
N LYS A 464 -7.53 6.13 21.84
CA LYS A 464 -8.34 5.78 23.03
C LYS A 464 -9.83 5.77 22.70
N TYR A 465 -10.37 6.79 22.04
CA TYR A 465 -11.79 6.84 21.70
C TYR A 465 -12.22 5.65 20.81
N TRP A 466 -11.39 5.26 19.85
CA TRP A 466 -11.64 4.09 19.01
C TRP A 466 -11.75 2.80 19.84
N TRP A 467 -10.74 2.49 20.65
CA TRP A 467 -10.67 1.22 21.38
C TRP A 467 -11.51 1.18 22.68
N ASP A 468 -11.68 2.32 23.36
CA ASP A 468 -12.47 2.43 24.59
C ASP A 468 -13.98 2.52 24.33
N VAL A 469 -14.37 3.14 23.21
CA VAL A 469 -15.77 3.47 22.94
C VAL A 469 -16.29 2.77 21.69
N LEU A 470 -15.66 3.00 20.54
CA LEU A 470 -16.25 2.57 19.26
C LEU A 470 -16.22 1.04 19.10
N VAL A 471 -15.10 0.39 19.39
CA VAL A 471 -14.96 -1.07 19.25
C VAL A 471 -15.93 -1.84 20.15
N PRO A 472 -16.02 -1.56 21.46
CA PRO A 472 -17.04 -2.17 22.33
C PRO A 472 -18.47 -1.87 21.86
N LYS A 473 -18.76 -0.61 21.51
CA LYS A 473 -20.10 -0.19 21.07
C LYS A 473 -20.55 -0.91 19.79
N MET A 474 -19.61 -1.18 18.89
CA MET A 474 -19.89 -1.93 17.66
C MET A 474 -19.86 -3.44 17.85
N GLY A 475 -19.38 -3.95 18.99
CA GLY A 475 -19.24 -5.38 19.25
C GLY A 475 -18.22 -6.05 18.32
N MET A 476 -17.23 -5.29 17.85
CA MET A 476 -16.12 -5.83 17.06
C MET A 476 -15.06 -6.43 17.98
N ARG A 477 -14.25 -7.35 17.45
CA ARG A 477 -13.08 -7.89 18.16
C ARG A 477 -11.80 -7.29 17.61
N ALA A 478 -10.71 -7.42 18.36
CA ALA A 478 -9.39 -6.95 17.93
C ALA A 478 -8.37 -8.08 17.97
N ILE A 479 -7.51 -8.25 16.97
CA ILE A 479 -6.25 -8.98 17.19
C ILE A 479 -5.49 -8.19 18.27
N GLY A 480 -4.87 -8.89 19.24
CA GLY A 480 -4.05 -8.21 20.24
C GLY A 480 -2.87 -7.52 19.57
N TRP A 481 -2.19 -6.59 20.24
CA TRP A 481 -1.02 -5.93 19.65
C TRP A 481 0.05 -5.62 20.68
N SER A 482 1.28 -5.51 20.19
CA SER A 482 2.48 -5.18 20.96
C SER A 482 3.17 -3.90 20.43
N THR A 483 4.46 -3.77 20.74
CA THR A 483 5.33 -2.67 20.32
C THR A 483 5.53 -2.66 18.80
N TYR A 484 5.62 -1.46 18.21
CA TYR A 484 5.94 -1.24 16.81
C TYR A 484 6.91 -0.07 16.62
N PRO A 485 8.04 -0.25 15.91
CA PRO A 485 8.76 -1.52 15.77
C PRO A 485 9.35 -1.94 17.14
N PRO A 486 9.66 -3.24 17.37
CA PRO A 486 10.22 -3.71 18.63
C PRO A 486 11.63 -3.16 18.93
N SER A 487 12.36 -2.69 17.92
CA SER A 487 13.67 -2.06 18.08
C SER A 487 13.60 -0.56 18.39
N GLY A 488 12.41 0.04 18.45
CA GLY A 488 12.26 1.48 18.74
C GLY A 488 12.67 1.82 20.17
N VAL A 489 13.71 2.66 20.33
CA VAL A 489 14.27 3.04 21.65
C VAL A 489 13.24 3.65 22.61
N TYR A 490 12.23 4.35 22.09
CA TYR A 490 11.19 4.98 22.89
C TYR A 490 10.41 3.99 23.78
N TRP A 491 10.25 2.74 23.33
CA TRP A 491 9.58 1.70 24.14
C TRP A 491 10.36 1.36 25.41
N TYR A 492 11.68 1.45 25.36
CA TYR A 492 12.60 1.07 26.42
C TYR A 492 12.84 2.25 27.35
N ASP A 493 13.05 3.45 26.78
CA ASP A 493 13.26 4.70 27.53
C ASP A 493 12.07 5.04 28.45
N THR A 494 10.88 4.50 28.15
CA THR A 494 9.63 4.84 28.83
C THR A 494 8.94 3.66 29.52
N VAL A 495 9.61 2.50 29.61
CA VAL A 495 9.01 1.28 30.18
C VAL A 495 8.96 1.28 31.72
N PHE A 496 9.66 2.21 32.38
CA PHE A 496 9.79 2.25 33.84
C PHE A 496 8.46 2.14 34.60
N PRO A 497 7.39 2.88 34.24
CA PRO A 497 6.10 2.77 34.92
C PRO A 497 5.47 1.37 34.83
N LEU A 498 5.85 0.57 33.83
CA LEU A 498 5.32 -0.77 33.59
C LEU A 498 6.15 -1.86 34.29
N LEU A 499 7.48 -1.69 34.35
CA LEU A 499 8.40 -2.68 34.94
C LEU A 499 8.80 -2.39 36.38
N GLY A 500 8.59 -1.17 36.87
CA GLY A 500 9.03 -0.72 38.20
C GLY A 500 10.54 -0.54 38.34
N HIS A 501 11.30 -0.70 37.25
CA HIS A 501 12.75 -0.49 37.21
C HIS A 501 13.18 0.07 35.86
N LYS A 502 14.33 0.75 35.84
CA LYS A 502 14.90 1.29 34.59
C LYS A 502 15.62 0.17 33.86
N VAL A 503 15.40 0.10 32.55
CA VAL A 503 16.12 -0.80 31.67
C VAL A 503 17.31 -0.08 31.04
N THR A 504 18.38 -0.82 30.81
CA THR A 504 19.51 -0.40 29.98
C THR A 504 19.62 -1.37 28.82
N TYR A 505 19.90 -0.87 27.63
CA TYR A 505 19.97 -1.68 26.41
C TYR A 505 21.18 -1.28 25.58
N THR A 506 21.61 -2.18 24.70
CA THR A 506 22.61 -1.90 23.66
C THR A 506 21.95 -1.40 22.39
N GLU A 507 22.56 -0.41 21.74
CA GLU A 507 22.07 0.15 20.48
C GLU A 507 22.70 -0.53 19.25
N ALA A 508 21.90 -0.69 18.21
CA ALA A 508 22.31 -1.20 16.89
C ALA A 508 22.62 -0.10 15.87
N GLY A 509 22.43 1.18 16.22
CA GLY A 509 22.53 2.32 15.30
C GLY A 509 21.25 2.52 14.48
N ALA A 510 21.40 2.85 13.20
CA ALA A 510 20.27 3.16 12.32
C ALA A 510 19.37 1.93 12.06
N GLY A 511 18.15 1.96 12.58
CA GLY A 511 17.22 0.82 12.55
C GLY A 511 16.08 0.98 11.56
N TYR A 512 14.93 0.39 11.92
CA TYR A 512 13.68 0.46 11.14
C TYR A 512 13.36 1.90 10.70
N ASN A 513 12.99 2.10 9.43
CA ASN A 513 12.71 3.41 8.83
C ASN A 513 13.83 4.46 8.95
N GLY A 514 15.09 4.02 9.04
CA GLY A 514 16.23 4.92 9.17
C GLY A 514 16.24 5.72 10.47
N MET A 515 15.54 5.23 11.52
CA MET A 515 15.62 5.84 12.85
C MET A 515 17.08 5.85 13.31
N PRO A 516 17.63 7.00 13.76
CA PRO A 516 19.06 7.14 14.03
C PRO A 516 19.56 6.27 15.19
N ARG A 517 18.65 5.84 16.07
CA ARG A 517 18.92 4.95 17.21
C ARG A 517 17.87 3.83 17.22
N SER A 518 18.34 2.60 17.39
CA SER A 518 17.51 1.41 17.56
C SER A 518 18.16 0.45 18.54
N VAL A 519 17.35 -0.37 19.21
CA VAL A 519 17.80 -1.40 20.13
C VAL A 519 18.30 -2.62 19.37
N ASP A 520 19.46 -3.13 19.78
CA ASP A 520 19.99 -4.42 19.31
C ASP A 520 19.05 -5.55 19.77
N LEU A 521 18.43 -6.24 18.81
CA LEU A 521 17.41 -7.25 19.11
C LEU A 521 17.96 -8.53 19.76
N ALA A 522 19.28 -8.67 19.90
CA ALA A 522 19.90 -9.69 20.73
C ALA A 522 19.94 -9.32 22.23
N ASP A 523 19.67 -8.07 22.59
CA ASP A 523 19.69 -7.63 23.99
C ASP A 523 18.67 -8.42 24.83
N PRO A 524 19.07 -9.00 25.98
CA PRO A 524 18.20 -9.83 26.80
C PRO A 524 16.98 -9.10 27.37
N VAL A 525 16.94 -7.76 27.37
CA VAL A 525 15.80 -6.98 27.87
C VAL A 525 14.64 -6.91 26.87
N VAL A 526 14.88 -7.21 25.59
CA VAL A 526 13.89 -7.10 24.50
C VAL A 526 12.62 -7.91 24.79
N PRO A 527 12.67 -9.21 25.18
CA PRO A 527 11.46 -9.97 25.49
C PRO A 527 10.64 -9.39 26.65
N GLU A 528 11.30 -8.84 27.66
CA GLU A 528 10.65 -8.26 28.84
C GLU A 528 9.89 -6.98 28.48
N VAL A 529 10.50 -6.09 27.70
CA VAL A 529 9.86 -4.82 27.27
C VAL A 529 8.67 -5.08 26.36
N ILE A 530 8.81 -5.99 25.38
CA ILE A 530 7.69 -6.40 24.51
C ILE A 530 6.54 -6.94 25.37
N ALA A 531 6.85 -7.81 26.35
CA ALA A 531 5.84 -8.38 27.22
C ALA A 531 5.15 -7.35 28.12
N ALA A 532 5.89 -6.38 28.66
CA ALA A 532 5.37 -5.32 29.52
C ALA A 532 4.33 -4.45 28.79
N TRP A 533 4.66 -3.99 27.57
CA TRP A 533 3.74 -3.20 26.75
C TRP A 533 2.52 -4.00 26.29
N THR A 534 2.71 -5.26 25.89
CA THR A 534 1.58 -6.14 25.58
C THR A 534 0.67 -6.35 26.78
N LYS A 535 1.23 -6.55 27.98
CA LYS A 535 0.43 -6.70 29.20
C LYS A 535 -0.36 -5.44 29.51
N PHE A 536 0.25 -4.26 29.39
CA PHE A 536 -0.45 -2.99 29.55
C PHE A 536 -1.65 -2.89 28.60
N ASN A 537 -1.45 -3.19 27.31
CA ASN A 537 -2.51 -3.16 26.32
C ASN A 537 -3.62 -4.19 26.63
N TYR A 538 -3.24 -5.39 27.07
CA TYR A 538 -4.19 -6.43 27.47
C TYR A 538 -5.01 -6.02 28.70
N ASP A 539 -4.38 -5.40 29.70
CA ASP A 539 -5.08 -4.96 30.91
C ASP A 539 -6.12 -3.87 30.59
N ARG A 540 -5.88 -3.03 29.57
CA ARG A 540 -6.82 -1.96 29.15
C ARG A 540 -7.90 -2.44 28.18
N TRP A 541 -7.51 -3.22 27.16
CA TRP A 541 -8.36 -3.56 25.99
C TRP A 541 -8.52 -5.06 25.73
N GLY A 542 -7.89 -5.93 26.53
CA GLY A 542 -7.88 -7.38 26.35
C GLY A 542 -9.27 -8.03 26.37
N SER A 543 -10.27 -7.38 26.96
CA SER A 543 -11.67 -7.82 26.90
C SER A 543 -12.27 -7.78 25.49
N ASN A 544 -11.72 -6.93 24.61
CA ASN A 544 -12.09 -6.84 23.20
C ASN A 544 -11.26 -7.76 22.31
N TRP A 545 -10.18 -8.37 22.84
CA TRP A 545 -9.27 -9.16 22.02
C TRP A 545 -9.94 -10.43 21.50
N PHE A 546 -9.59 -10.76 20.27
CA PHE A 546 -10.03 -11.91 19.53
C PHE A 546 -9.37 -13.16 20.10
N ARG A 547 -10.19 -14.19 20.30
CA ARG A 547 -9.73 -15.52 20.67
C ARG A 547 -10.21 -16.48 19.60
N THR A 548 -9.28 -17.22 19.03
CA THR A 548 -9.59 -18.30 18.11
C THR A 548 -10.44 -19.37 18.80
N ARG A 549 -11.12 -20.20 18.01
CA ARG A 549 -11.98 -21.27 18.53
C ARG A 549 -11.23 -22.26 19.44
N ASP A 550 -9.94 -22.48 19.19
CA ASP A 550 -9.09 -23.38 20.00
C ASP A 550 -8.47 -22.71 21.24
N GLY A 551 -8.81 -21.44 21.49
CA GLY A 551 -8.41 -20.72 22.69
C GLY A 551 -7.14 -19.89 22.56
N ARG A 552 -6.43 -19.92 21.42
CA ARG A 552 -5.27 -19.05 21.17
C ARG A 552 -5.69 -17.60 20.96
N MET A 553 -4.84 -16.68 21.40
CA MET A 553 -5.04 -15.25 21.30
C MET A 553 -3.83 -14.65 20.56
N PRO A 554 -3.97 -14.41 19.24
CA PRO A 554 -2.90 -13.80 18.45
C PRO A 554 -2.66 -12.35 18.89
N ILE A 555 -1.39 -11.99 19.03
CA ILE A 555 -0.93 -10.67 19.44
C ILE A 555 0.05 -10.17 18.37
N ASP A 556 -0.40 -9.26 17.53
CA ASP A 556 0.40 -8.69 16.46
C ASP A 556 1.66 -8.02 17.01
N ILE A 557 2.79 -8.38 16.42
CA ILE A 557 4.06 -7.67 16.53
C ILE A 557 4.56 -7.36 15.12
N GLU A 558 4.66 -6.07 14.82
CA GLU A 558 5.18 -5.60 13.54
C GLU A 558 6.71 -5.51 13.61
N ASP A 559 7.38 -6.50 13.03
CA ASP A 559 8.84 -6.71 13.11
C ASP A 559 9.42 -7.01 11.73
N THR A 560 9.52 -5.98 10.90
CA THR A 560 10.20 -6.05 9.59
C THR A 560 11.70 -5.81 9.78
N ARG A 561 12.54 -6.77 9.38
CA ARG A 561 14.01 -6.76 9.51
C ARG A 561 14.76 -6.50 8.19
N GLY A 562 14.02 -6.29 7.10
CA GLY A 562 14.58 -5.95 5.80
C GLY A 562 13.50 -5.88 4.73
N PHE A 563 13.90 -5.47 3.52
CA PHE A 563 12.99 -5.24 2.40
C PHE A 563 13.56 -5.79 1.09
N LEU A 564 12.67 -6.35 0.28
CA LEU A 564 12.86 -6.55 -1.14
C LEU A 564 11.70 -5.84 -1.84
N ARG A 565 11.93 -4.60 -2.25
CA ARG A 565 10.99 -3.78 -3.01
C ARG A 565 11.75 -3.09 -4.13
N ASP A 566 11.04 -2.56 -5.12
CA ASP A 566 11.68 -1.82 -6.20
C ASP A 566 12.41 -0.55 -5.75
N ASP A 567 11.90 0.12 -4.72
CA ASP A 567 12.51 1.30 -4.10
C ASP A 567 13.53 1.00 -3.01
N ILE A 568 13.35 -0.09 -2.24
CA ILE A 568 14.13 -0.38 -1.02
C ILE A 568 14.58 -1.84 -1.00
N ASN A 569 15.89 -2.08 -0.88
CA ASN A 569 16.54 -3.38 -1.08
C ASN A 569 17.60 -3.72 -0.03
N LEU A 570 17.21 -3.92 1.22
CA LEU A 570 18.16 -3.94 2.34
C LEU A 570 17.88 -4.97 3.43
N ARG A 571 18.85 -5.08 4.34
CA ARG A 571 18.71 -5.67 5.67
C ARG A 571 18.93 -4.57 6.70
N TYR A 572 18.11 -4.47 7.73
CA TYR A 572 18.34 -3.48 8.79
C TYR A 572 19.57 -3.85 9.62
N LEU A 573 20.22 -2.83 10.21
CA LEU A 573 21.32 -3.03 11.15
C LEU A 573 20.83 -3.77 12.39
N SER A 574 21.64 -4.71 12.86
CA SER A 574 21.33 -5.60 13.97
C SER A 574 22.14 -5.27 15.22
N GLY A 575 23.33 -4.67 15.05
CA GLY A 575 24.12 -4.15 16.15
C GLY A 575 25.20 -5.09 16.70
N PRO A 576 26.03 -4.58 17.63
CA PRO A 576 27.24 -5.26 18.08
C PRO A 576 26.99 -6.52 18.90
N LEU A 577 25.91 -6.62 19.69
CA LEU A 577 25.56 -7.85 20.41
C LEU A 577 25.11 -8.93 19.43
N THR A 578 24.30 -8.55 18.44
CA THR A 578 23.87 -9.47 17.40
C THR A 578 25.07 -10.00 16.61
N ILE A 579 26.01 -9.14 16.20
CA ILE A 579 27.24 -9.54 15.50
C ILE A 579 28.09 -10.46 16.38
N ALA A 580 28.25 -10.14 17.67
CA ALA A 580 28.98 -11.00 18.60
C ALA A 580 28.36 -12.40 18.70
N ARG A 581 27.03 -12.50 18.79
CA ARG A 581 26.34 -13.80 18.79
C ARG A 581 26.45 -14.54 17.47
N PHE A 582 26.46 -13.83 16.34
CA PHE A 582 26.68 -14.45 15.04
C PHE A 582 28.06 -15.08 14.94
N ARG A 583 29.10 -14.42 15.47
CA ARG A 583 30.46 -15.00 15.51
C ARG A 583 30.50 -16.30 16.29
N GLU A 584 29.83 -16.37 17.44
CA GLU A 584 29.72 -17.61 18.22
C GLU A 584 28.93 -18.69 17.48
N TRP A 585 27.83 -18.32 16.82
CA TRP A 585 27.06 -19.24 15.99
C TRP A 585 27.89 -19.83 14.84
N VAL A 586 28.71 -19.01 14.18
CA VAL A 586 29.61 -19.47 13.10
C VAL A 586 30.69 -20.40 13.66
N LYS A 587 31.26 -20.08 14.84
CA LYS A 587 32.21 -20.96 15.53
C LYS A 587 31.59 -22.32 15.85
N GLU A 588 30.36 -22.34 16.35
CA GLU A 588 29.63 -23.58 16.66
C GLU A 588 29.36 -24.40 15.39
N LYS A 589 28.90 -23.74 14.31
CA LYS A 589 28.57 -24.40 13.04
C LYS A 589 29.78 -25.01 12.34
N TYR A 590 30.91 -24.31 12.28
CA TYR A 590 32.05 -24.69 11.45
C TYR A 590 33.25 -25.22 12.24
N GLY A 591 33.31 -25.00 13.55
CA GLY A 591 34.38 -25.42 14.46
C GLY A 591 35.71 -24.67 14.31
N SER A 592 36.10 -24.27 13.08
CA SER A 592 37.37 -23.60 12.78
C SER A 592 37.26 -22.55 11.68
N LEU A 593 38.19 -21.59 11.67
CA LEU A 593 38.32 -20.58 10.62
C LEU A 593 38.65 -21.19 9.24
N GLU A 594 39.40 -22.29 9.20
CA GLU A 594 39.70 -22.99 7.95
C GLU A 594 38.42 -23.49 7.28
N SER A 595 37.52 -24.10 8.08
CA SER A 595 36.21 -24.54 7.60
C SER A 595 35.35 -23.37 7.11
N VAL A 596 35.37 -22.23 7.82
CA VAL A 596 34.64 -21.01 7.41
C VAL A 596 35.18 -20.48 6.08
N ASN A 597 36.50 -20.29 5.97
CA ASN A 597 37.15 -19.80 4.76
C ASN A 597 36.87 -20.71 3.55
N LYS A 598 36.87 -22.02 3.77
CA LYS A 598 36.51 -23.00 2.75
C LYS A 598 35.03 -22.89 2.33
N ALA A 599 34.12 -22.75 3.30
CA ALA A 599 32.68 -22.68 3.03
C ALA A 599 32.26 -21.37 2.34
N TRP A 600 32.89 -20.26 2.72
CA TRP A 600 32.54 -18.92 2.22
C TRP A 600 33.42 -18.45 1.07
N GLY A 601 34.48 -19.19 0.72
CA GLY A 601 35.46 -18.75 -0.28
C GLY A 601 36.21 -17.49 0.15
N SER A 602 36.53 -17.38 1.44
CA SER A 602 37.15 -16.20 2.05
C SER A 602 38.56 -16.48 2.59
N HIS A 603 39.22 -15.44 3.10
CA HIS A 603 40.57 -15.49 3.64
C HIS A 603 40.67 -14.78 5.00
N LEU A 604 39.69 -15.03 5.87
CA LEU A 604 39.65 -14.46 7.21
C LEU A 604 40.79 -15.04 8.07
N THR A 605 41.44 -14.18 8.85
CA THR A 605 42.50 -14.56 9.79
C THR A 605 42.00 -14.66 11.23
N GLY A 606 40.77 -14.24 11.50
CA GLY A 606 40.15 -14.30 12.83
C GLY A 606 38.63 -14.21 12.77
N PHE A 607 37.93 -14.79 13.75
CA PHE A 607 36.46 -14.73 13.83
C PHE A 607 35.95 -13.31 14.13
N ASP A 608 36.79 -12.46 14.72
CA ASP A 608 36.55 -11.05 14.97
C ASP A 608 36.45 -10.21 13.70
N GLN A 609 36.97 -10.71 12.56
CA GLN A 609 36.82 -10.08 11.24
C GLN A 609 35.46 -10.37 10.60
N ILE A 610 34.63 -11.25 11.19
CA ILE A 610 33.29 -11.54 10.68
C ILE A 610 32.37 -10.40 11.10
N ASP A 611 32.01 -9.56 10.13
CA ASP A 611 31.07 -8.46 10.30
C ASP A 611 30.24 -8.30 9.02
N PRO A 612 28.98 -8.80 9.00
CA PRO A 612 28.11 -8.70 7.84
C PRO A 612 27.72 -7.26 7.46
N GLU A 613 27.79 -6.32 8.40
CA GLU A 613 27.24 -4.96 8.24
C GLU A 613 28.32 -3.95 7.85
N SER A 614 29.59 -4.26 8.14
CA SER A 614 30.74 -3.42 7.79
C SER A 614 30.92 -3.27 6.28
N ASN A 615 31.34 -2.06 5.85
CA ASN A 615 31.76 -1.76 4.47
C ASN A 615 30.77 -2.14 3.35
N GLN A 616 29.48 -2.23 3.66
CA GLN A 616 28.45 -2.56 2.69
C GLN A 616 28.14 -1.42 1.71
N GLY A 617 27.38 -1.72 0.66
CA GLY A 617 26.84 -0.71 -0.24
C GLY A 617 25.72 0.11 0.40
N ILE A 618 25.41 1.25 -0.22
CA ILE A 618 24.29 2.14 0.14
C ILE A 618 23.33 2.15 -1.05
N GLU A 619 22.02 2.20 -0.79
CA GLU A 619 21.02 2.35 -1.85
C GLU A 619 21.16 3.71 -2.56
N GLY A 620 20.90 3.74 -3.86
CA GLY A 620 21.27 4.84 -4.77
C GLY A 620 20.49 6.14 -4.64
N ASP A 621 19.75 6.35 -3.55
CA ASP A 621 18.91 7.53 -3.28
C ASP A 621 19.43 8.40 -2.12
N ASN A 622 20.64 8.13 -1.60
CA ASN A 622 21.23 8.81 -0.44
C ASN A 622 20.39 8.71 0.84
N LEU A 623 19.40 7.82 0.91
CA LEU A 623 18.63 7.59 2.13
C LEU A 623 19.33 6.51 2.98
N PRO A 624 19.67 6.79 4.26
CA PRO A 624 20.37 5.84 5.12
C PRO A 624 19.39 4.78 5.66
N HIS A 625 18.88 3.92 4.79
CA HIS A 625 17.91 2.90 5.17
C HIS A 625 18.55 1.62 5.75
N GLY A 626 19.82 1.36 5.43
CA GLY A 626 20.56 0.18 5.86
C GLY A 626 21.48 -0.38 4.76
N PRO A 627 22.28 -1.41 5.07
CA PRO A 627 23.17 -2.07 4.09
C PRO A 627 22.43 -2.84 3.00
N VAL A 628 22.85 -2.67 1.73
CA VAL A 628 22.24 -3.32 0.55
C VAL A 628 23.01 -4.52 -0.04
N TYR A 629 24.06 -5.00 0.64
CA TYR A 629 24.81 -6.26 0.34
C TYR A 629 25.19 -6.48 -1.14
N ASN A 630 25.35 -5.40 -1.92
CA ASN A 630 25.43 -5.46 -3.39
C ASN A 630 26.85 -5.42 -3.95
N LYS A 631 27.88 -5.50 -3.11
CA LYS A 631 29.30 -5.44 -3.49
C LYS A 631 29.84 -6.84 -3.75
N PRO A 632 30.09 -7.27 -5.00
CA PRO A 632 30.46 -8.66 -5.30
C PRO A 632 31.79 -9.11 -4.69
N ASP A 633 32.70 -8.17 -4.40
CA ASP A 633 34.00 -8.38 -3.78
C ASP A 633 33.93 -8.50 -2.24
N HIS A 634 32.79 -8.19 -1.64
CA HIS A 634 32.59 -8.28 -0.20
C HIS A 634 32.29 -9.72 0.23
N ILE A 635 32.89 -10.19 1.33
CA ILE A 635 32.66 -11.56 1.85
C ILE A 635 31.17 -11.82 2.10
N PHE A 636 30.44 -10.78 2.50
CA PHE A 636 28.98 -10.80 2.60
C PHE A 636 28.38 -10.02 1.43
N HIS A 637 28.12 -10.70 0.31
CA HIS A 637 27.37 -10.14 -0.81
C HIS A 637 26.14 -10.99 -1.09
N ASP A 638 25.10 -10.37 -1.66
CA ASP A 638 23.81 -10.99 -1.88
C ASP A 638 23.98 -12.35 -2.58
N TRP A 639 23.29 -13.35 -2.01
CA TRP A 639 23.13 -14.72 -2.49
C TRP A 639 24.34 -15.66 -2.38
N ASN A 640 25.40 -15.24 -1.69
CA ASN A 640 26.49 -16.14 -1.35
C ASN A 640 26.25 -16.93 -0.04
N ALA A 641 27.15 -17.86 0.26
CA ALA A 641 27.04 -18.73 1.44
C ALA A 641 27.11 -17.95 2.78
N ALA A 642 27.96 -16.91 2.87
CA ALA A 642 28.12 -16.12 4.09
C ALA A 642 26.85 -15.33 4.42
N VAL A 643 26.20 -14.71 3.42
CA VAL A 643 24.93 -14.02 3.61
C VAL A 643 23.78 -14.99 3.88
N ALA A 644 23.79 -16.18 3.27
CA ALA A 644 22.81 -17.22 3.61
C ALA A 644 22.89 -17.64 5.08
N ASP A 645 24.11 -17.80 5.62
CA ASP A 645 24.34 -18.07 7.04
C ASP A 645 23.86 -16.94 7.94
N TRP A 646 24.11 -15.69 7.54
CA TRP A 646 23.62 -14.51 8.24
C TRP A 646 22.08 -14.45 8.28
N ASP A 647 21.41 -14.74 7.16
CA ASP A 647 19.96 -14.74 7.07
C ASP A 647 19.34 -15.84 7.94
N ILE A 648 19.94 -17.04 7.97
CA ILE A 648 19.54 -18.14 8.87
C ILE A 648 19.65 -17.71 10.33
N PHE A 649 20.82 -17.19 10.75
CA PHE A 649 21.06 -16.78 12.13
C PHE A 649 20.08 -15.68 12.58
N ARG A 650 19.84 -14.66 11.74
CA ARG A 650 18.88 -13.60 12.06
C ARG A 650 17.46 -14.14 12.25
N THR A 651 17.05 -15.15 11.47
CA THR A 651 15.78 -15.86 11.67
C THR A 651 15.76 -16.61 13.00
N GLU A 652 16.82 -17.37 13.33
CA GLU A 652 16.91 -18.07 14.62
C GLU A 652 16.82 -17.11 15.81
N LEU A 653 17.53 -15.98 15.73
CA LEU A 653 17.49 -14.93 16.75
C LEU A 653 16.07 -14.38 16.95
N ARG A 654 15.35 -14.05 15.85
CA ARG A 654 13.95 -13.59 15.94
C ARG A 654 13.08 -14.60 16.69
N LEU A 655 13.19 -15.87 16.31
CA LEU A 655 12.35 -16.94 16.86
C LEU A 655 12.68 -17.23 18.33
N ASP A 656 13.95 -17.08 18.74
CA ASP A 656 14.34 -17.14 20.14
C ASP A 656 13.75 -16.00 20.97
N THR A 657 13.81 -14.77 20.46
CA THR A 657 13.14 -13.61 21.10
C THR A 657 11.65 -13.90 21.28
N TYR A 658 10.96 -14.42 20.26
CA TYR A 658 9.51 -14.66 20.34
C TYR A 658 9.15 -15.79 21.30
N ARG A 659 9.96 -16.86 21.35
CA ARG A 659 9.80 -17.94 22.32
C ARG A 659 9.84 -17.39 23.74
N ARG A 660 10.88 -16.62 24.08
CA ARG A 660 11.05 -16.02 25.41
C ARG A 660 9.93 -15.03 25.74
N THR A 661 9.51 -14.20 24.79
CA THR A 661 8.39 -13.28 25.02
C THR A 661 7.09 -14.05 25.27
N ASN A 662 6.79 -15.07 24.46
CA ASN A 662 5.61 -15.92 24.65
C ASN A 662 5.59 -16.61 26.02
N GLU A 663 6.74 -17.06 26.51
CA GLU A 663 6.88 -17.64 27.86
C GLU A 663 6.54 -16.63 28.97
N ILE A 664 6.92 -15.36 28.82
CA ILE A 664 6.58 -14.29 29.77
C ILE A 664 5.08 -13.98 29.68
N LEU A 665 4.55 -13.75 28.48
CA LEU A 665 3.16 -13.37 28.24
C LEU A 665 2.16 -14.40 28.78
N ARG A 666 2.43 -15.70 28.57
CA ARG A 666 1.54 -16.79 28.99
C ARG A 666 1.37 -16.89 30.52
N ARG A 667 2.23 -16.25 31.31
CA ARG A 667 2.08 -16.16 32.77
C ARG A 667 0.90 -15.29 33.20
N SER A 668 0.52 -14.30 32.39
CA SER A 668 -0.54 -13.34 32.71
C SER A 668 -1.70 -13.33 31.70
N ILE A 669 -1.45 -13.83 30.49
CA ILE A 669 -2.40 -13.79 29.38
C ILE A 669 -2.62 -15.22 28.84
N PRO A 670 -3.71 -15.90 29.23
CA PRO A 670 -3.99 -17.26 28.80
C PRO A 670 -4.14 -17.38 27.28
N GLY A 671 -3.39 -18.29 26.67
CA GLY A 671 -3.40 -18.53 25.22
C GLY A 671 -2.66 -17.47 24.40
N ALA A 672 -1.90 -16.57 25.04
CA ALA A 672 -1.10 -15.57 24.33
C ALA A 672 -0.07 -16.20 23.39
N GLU A 673 0.00 -15.62 22.20
CA GLU A 673 1.01 -15.94 21.21
C GLU A 673 1.27 -14.72 20.33
N LEU A 674 2.54 -14.35 20.17
CA LEU A 674 2.94 -13.34 19.20
C LEU A 674 2.62 -13.82 17.77
N ALA A 675 1.86 -13.00 17.06
CA ALA A 675 1.57 -13.13 15.64
C ALA A 675 2.51 -12.19 14.89
N LEU A 676 3.34 -12.72 13.99
CA LEU A 676 4.26 -11.89 13.24
C LEU A 676 3.50 -11.13 12.16
N ARG A 677 3.70 -9.81 12.13
CA ARG A 677 3.36 -8.98 10.98
C ARG A 677 4.62 -8.38 10.36
N THR A 678 4.70 -8.46 9.04
CA THR A 678 5.79 -7.84 8.26
C THR A 678 5.27 -6.89 7.19
N GLU A 679 6.19 -6.12 6.62
CA GLU A 679 5.99 -5.33 5.42
C GLU A 679 6.90 -5.88 4.29
N GLY A 680 6.52 -5.64 3.03
CA GLY A 680 7.37 -6.00 1.88
C GLY A 680 7.04 -7.34 1.21
N ALA A 681 5.76 -7.73 1.20
CA ALA A 681 5.25 -8.87 0.43
C ALA A 681 5.91 -10.21 0.79
N ASN A 682 6.09 -10.45 2.09
CA ASN A 682 6.68 -11.68 2.60
C ASN A 682 5.66 -12.81 2.73
N PHE A 683 6.15 -14.04 2.68
CA PHE A 683 5.40 -15.25 2.96
C PHE A 683 6.22 -16.19 3.82
N THR A 684 5.55 -17.09 4.52
CA THR A 684 6.17 -18.20 5.22
C THR A 684 5.92 -19.51 4.46
N ILE A 685 6.49 -19.59 3.25
CA ILE A 685 6.52 -20.78 2.37
C ILE A 685 7.90 -20.86 1.70
N ASP A 686 8.28 -21.97 1.07
CA ASP A 686 9.67 -22.14 0.61
C ASP A 686 10.07 -21.20 -0.56
N GLY A 687 9.12 -20.89 -1.46
CA GLY A 687 9.41 -20.18 -2.70
C GLY A 687 10.37 -20.96 -3.61
N SER A 688 10.91 -20.33 -4.66
CA SER A 688 11.95 -20.95 -5.48
C SER A 688 12.86 -19.91 -6.14
N PRO A 689 14.19 -19.98 -5.93
CA PRO A 689 15.14 -19.02 -6.50
C PRO A 689 15.23 -19.12 -8.03
N ASP A 690 14.93 -20.30 -8.59
CA ASP A 690 15.05 -20.61 -10.01
C ASP A 690 13.70 -20.58 -10.74
N SER A 691 12.63 -20.21 -10.03
CA SER A 691 11.30 -20.14 -10.62
C SER A 691 11.27 -19.17 -11.81
N PRO A 692 10.62 -19.55 -12.93
CA PRO A 692 10.29 -18.61 -14.00
C PRO A 692 9.13 -17.68 -13.60
N ASP A 693 8.35 -18.05 -12.57
CA ASP A 693 7.38 -17.17 -11.94
C ASP A 693 8.07 -16.23 -10.95
N MET A 694 7.95 -14.93 -11.23
CA MET A 694 8.59 -13.86 -10.47
C MET A 694 8.05 -13.77 -9.04
N HIS A 695 6.78 -14.10 -8.82
CA HIS A 695 6.17 -14.09 -7.50
C HIS A 695 6.79 -15.15 -6.58
N SER A 696 6.91 -16.40 -7.06
CA SER A 696 7.59 -17.47 -6.32
C SER A 696 9.08 -17.16 -6.04
N ARG A 697 9.74 -16.48 -6.99
CA ARG A 697 11.11 -16.00 -6.81
C ARG A 697 11.22 -14.91 -5.75
N HIS A 698 10.32 -13.93 -5.80
CA HIS A 698 10.22 -12.86 -4.82
C HIS A 698 10.06 -13.41 -3.40
N VAL A 699 9.14 -14.37 -3.22
CA VAL A 699 8.90 -15.05 -1.94
C VAL A 699 10.20 -15.59 -1.34
N TYR A 700 11.04 -16.26 -2.13
CA TYR A 700 12.31 -16.84 -1.66
C TYR A 700 13.34 -15.78 -1.21
N TYR A 701 13.49 -14.69 -1.97
CA TYR A 701 14.49 -13.66 -1.69
C TYR A 701 14.02 -12.64 -0.64
N SER A 702 12.73 -12.30 -0.60
CA SER A 702 12.16 -11.37 0.38
C SER A 702 12.30 -11.91 1.80
N GLN A 703 11.99 -13.20 1.99
CA GLN A 703 12.19 -13.90 3.26
C GLN A 703 13.61 -13.80 3.80
N ARG A 704 14.62 -13.97 2.94
CA ARG A 704 16.04 -13.90 3.32
C ARG A 704 16.39 -12.52 3.86
N ARG A 705 16.01 -11.47 3.13
CA ARG A 705 16.25 -10.09 3.58
C ARG A 705 15.52 -9.77 4.87
N ASN A 706 14.26 -10.21 4.98
CA ASN A 706 13.43 -9.99 6.16
C ASN A 706 13.70 -10.99 7.31
N ALA A 707 14.75 -11.81 7.26
CA ALA A 707 15.07 -12.79 8.30
C ALA A 707 13.92 -13.76 8.62
N MET A 708 13.28 -14.30 7.59
CA MET A 708 12.17 -15.27 7.63
C MET A 708 12.47 -16.54 6.84
N VAL A 709 13.69 -17.08 6.93
CA VAL A 709 14.07 -18.30 6.17
C VAL A 709 13.16 -19.47 6.55
N GLN A 710 12.33 -19.94 5.62
CA GLN A 710 11.25 -20.89 5.91
C GLN A 710 11.69 -22.18 6.62
N SER A 711 12.81 -22.79 6.21
CA SER A 711 13.31 -24.01 6.85
C SER A 711 13.66 -23.83 8.33
N VAL A 712 14.02 -22.60 8.72
CA VAL A 712 14.29 -22.25 10.13
C VAL A 712 12.98 -22.05 10.88
N VAL A 713 12.01 -21.36 10.26
CA VAL A 713 10.66 -21.17 10.82
C VAL A 713 9.99 -22.52 11.11
N ASP A 714 10.01 -23.43 10.14
CA ASP A 714 9.44 -24.78 10.24
C ASP A 714 10.09 -25.58 11.39
N LYS A 715 11.42 -25.53 11.49
CA LYS A 715 12.17 -26.23 12.54
C LYS A 715 11.86 -25.70 13.94
N ALA A 716 11.69 -24.38 14.08
CA ALA A 716 11.49 -23.75 15.39
C ALA A 716 10.08 -23.97 15.94
N ASN A 717 9.06 -24.01 15.06
CA ASN A 717 7.64 -24.17 15.41
C ASN A 717 7.18 -23.17 16.51
N ILE A 718 7.49 -21.88 16.31
CA ILE A 718 7.17 -20.79 17.26
C ILE A 718 6.09 -19.85 16.74
N ILE A 719 6.02 -19.61 15.42
CA ILE A 719 5.07 -18.71 14.78
C ILE A 719 3.92 -19.55 14.21
N HIS A 720 2.69 -19.36 14.71
CA HIS A 720 1.50 -20.01 14.13
C HIS A 720 0.50 -19.03 13.51
N PHE A 721 0.80 -17.72 13.54
CA PHE A 721 0.02 -16.68 12.88
C PHE A 721 0.96 -15.74 12.14
N PHE A 722 0.65 -15.47 10.87
CA PHE A 722 1.45 -14.60 10.02
C PHE A 722 0.58 -13.61 9.25
N SER A 723 1.04 -12.38 9.15
CA SER A 723 0.38 -11.26 8.49
C SER A 723 1.40 -10.45 7.68
N ASP A 724 0.99 -9.90 6.54
CA ASP A 724 1.78 -8.94 5.76
C ASP A 724 0.85 -7.97 5.01
N TYR A 725 1.32 -6.74 4.77
CA TYR A 725 0.66 -5.74 3.92
C TYR A 725 1.01 -5.93 2.44
N THR A 726 0.93 -7.17 1.95
CA THR A 726 1.48 -7.47 0.63
C THR A 726 0.87 -6.56 -0.44
N THR A 727 1.75 -5.99 -1.25
CA THR A 727 1.40 -5.12 -2.37
C THR A 727 1.54 -5.83 -3.72
N LEU A 728 2.11 -7.03 -3.77
CA LEU A 728 2.27 -7.79 -5.02
C LEU A 728 0.95 -8.47 -5.46
N PRO A 729 0.59 -8.40 -6.76
CA PRO A 729 -0.64 -8.97 -7.29
C PRO A 729 -0.51 -10.46 -7.67
N TYR A 730 -0.49 -11.35 -6.68
CA TYR A 730 -0.58 -12.79 -6.92
C TYR A 730 -1.86 -13.20 -7.67
N THR A 731 -1.73 -14.18 -8.56
CA THR A 731 -2.90 -14.80 -9.19
C THR A 731 -3.71 -15.60 -8.16
N GLU A 732 -5.01 -15.85 -8.41
CA GLU A 732 -5.84 -16.68 -7.53
C GLU A 732 -5.19 -18.05 -7.23
N ALA A 733 -4.52 -18.64 -8.23
CA ALA A 733 -3.87 -19.95 -8.11
C ALA A 733 -2.63 -19.89 -7.21
N GLU A 734 -1.76 -18.90 -7.42
CA GLU A 734 -0.58 -18.66 -6.59
C GLU A 734 -0.98 -18.37 -5.15
N TRP A 735 -1.94 -17.47 -4.94
CA TRP A 735 -2.43 -17.13 -3.61
C TRP A 735 -3.01 -18.35 -2.88
N ARG A 736 -3.89 -19.12 -3.55
CA ARG A 736 -4.46 -20.34 -2.98
C ARG A 736 -3.39 -21.38 -2.62
N GLN A 737 -2.39 -21.55 -3.48
CA GLN A 737 -1.28 -22.45 -3.21
C GLN A 737 -0.50 -22.00 -1.96
N ALA A 738 -0.14 -20.72 -1.89
CA ALA A 738 0.58 -20.16 -0.75
C ALA A 738 -0.20 -20.31 0.57
N MET A 739 -1.50 -20.00 0.58
CA MET A 739 -2.35 -20.17 1.77
C MET A 739 -2.38 -21.64 2.23
N ARG A 740 -2.51 -22.58 1.29
CA ARG A 740 -2.53 -24.02 1.59
C ARG A 740 -1.21 -24.48 2.18
N GLU A 741 -0.09 -24.06 1.62
CA GLU A 741 1.25 -24.42 2.08
C GLU A 741 1.51 -23.88 3.49
N MET A 742 1.17 -22.63 3.76
CA MET A 742 1.28 -22.05 5.11
C MET A 742 0.46 -22.84 6.14
N VAL A 743 -0.81 -23.12 5.82
CA VAL A 743 -1.70 -23.87 6.73
C VAL A 743 -1.21 -25.31 6.93
N ALA A 744 -0.68 -25.95 5.89
CA ALA A 744 -0.09 -27.28 6.01
C ALA A 744 1.14 -27.31 6.94
N LYS A 745 1.87 -26.19 7.04
CA LYS A 745 2.99 -25.97 7.96
C LYS A 745 2.57 -25.46 9.34
N GLY A 746 1.27 -25.38 9.62
CA GLY A 746 0.73 -24.96 10.93
C GLY A 746 0.64 -23.44 11.13
N ILE A 747 0.84 -22.65 10.07
CA ILE A 747 0.78 -21.19 10.10
C ILE A 747 -0.58 -20.73 9.57
N ILE A 748 -1.32 -19.97 10.36
CA ILE A 748 -2.60 -19.38 9.98
C ILE A 748 -2.34 -18.04 9.28
N PRO A 749 -2.71 -17.89 7.99
CA PRO A 749 -2.52 -16.63 7.28
C PRO A 749 -3.60 -15.61 7.65
N VAL A 750 -3.16 -14.39 7.95
CA VAL A 750 -3.97 -13.22 8.33
C VAL A 750 -3.46 -11.99 7.57
N PHE A 751 -3.36 -12.10 6.24
CA PHE A 751 -2.85 -11.02 5.39
C PHE A 751 -3.80 -9.83 5.33
N LEU A 752 -3.22 -8.65 5.08
CA LEU A 752 -3.94 -7.38 4.95
C LEU A 752 -3.52 -6.68 3.63
N PRO A 753 -3.88 -7.24 2.46
CA PRO A 753 -3.40 -6.72 1.18
C PRO A 753 -4.02 -5.36 0.81
N GLN A 754 -3.32 -4.61 -0.04
CA GLN A 754 -3.79 -3.39 -0.70
C GLN A 754 -4.30 -3.77 -2.09
N PHE A 755 -5.61 -3.79 -2.34
CA PHE A 755 -6.17 -4.31 -3.60
C PHE A 755 -6.39 -3.24 -4.68
N ASP A 756 -6.50 -1.99 -4.26
CA ASP A 756 -6.77 -0.81 -5.08
C ASP A 756 -5.57 -0.39 -5.94
N HIS A 757 -4.35 -0.57 -5.42
CA HIS A 757 -3.08 -0.19 -6.07
C HIS A 757 -1.99 -1.24 -5.82
N MET A 758 -2.22 -2.48 -6.24
CA MET A 758 -1.16 -3.49 -6.18
C MET A 758 -0.02 -3.12 -7.14
N ARG A 759 1.20 -3.45 -6.74
CA ARG A 759 2.46 -3.00 -7.32
C ARG A 759 3.24 -4.22 -7.82
N ASP A 760 3.07 -4.59 -9.08
CA ASP A 760 3.84 -5.69 -9.67
C ASP A 760 5.24 -5.23 -10.11
N ILE A 761 6.14 -6.20 -10.28
CA ILE A 761 7.49 -6.01 -10.82
C ILE A 761 7.57 -6.75 -12.16
N LEU A 762 7.36 -6.02 -13.26
CA LEU A 762 7.45 -6.55 -14.62
C LEU A 762 8.92 -6.58 -15.08
N LEU A 763 9.50 -7.79 -15.14
CA LEU A 763 10.85 -7.96 -15.71
C LEU A 763 10.86 -7.70 -17.21
N ASN A 764 11.72 -6.79 -17.67
CA ASN A 764 11.86 -6.44 -19.07
C ASN A 764 13.27 -5.85 -19.35
N PRO A 765 13.71 -5.74 -20.61
CA PRO A 765 15.05 -5.24 -20.93
C PRO A 765 15.18 -3.70 -21.00
N TYR A 766 14.09 -2.94 -20.88
CA TYR A 766 14.03 -1.53 -21.29
C TYR A 766 13.79 -0.54 -20.14
N TYR A 767 12.74 -0.75 -19.34
CA TYR A 767 12.22 0.17 -18.33
C TYR A 767 12.44 -0.34 -16.90
N GLY A 768 12.57 0.60 -15.97
CA GLY A 768 12.71 0.30 -14.53
C GLY A 768 14.16 0.23 -14.01
N ARG A 769 14.31 -0.30 -12.80
CA ARG A 769 15.60 -0.43 -12.09
C ARG A 769 16.30 -1.75 -12.39
N GLN A 770 17.61 -1.83 -12.21
CA GLN A 770 18.37 -3.07 -12.42
C GLN A 770 17.95 -4.14 -11.41
N TYR A 771 17.38 -5.24 -11.89
CA TYR A 771 16.83 -6.32 -11.03
C TYR A 771 17.63 -7.61 -11.11
N GLN A 772 18.65 -7.67 -11.97
CA GLN A 772 19.50 -8.85 -12.12
C GLN A 772 20.05 -9.32 -10.78
N LEU A 773 20.64 -8.41 -9.99
CA LEU A 773 21.20 -8.75 -8.70
C LEU A 773 20.09 -9.14 -7.72
N HIS A 774 19.01 -8.36 -7.60
CA HIS A 774 17.97 -8.57 -6.58
C HIS A 774 17.24 -9.91 -6.71
N TYR A 775 17.10 -10.44 -7.92
CA TYR A 775 16.49 -11.74 -8.19
C TYR A 775 17.48 -12.83 -8.62
N ASN A 776 18.78 -12.54 -8.54
CA ASN A 776 19.87 -13.42 -8.96
C ASN A 776 19.62 -14.02 -10.36
N LEU A 777 19.39 -13.15 -11.35
CA LEU A 777 19.05 -13.55 -12.71
C LEU A 777 20.31 -13.85 -13.53
N ASP A 778 20.27 -14.92 -14.33
CA ASP A 778 21.35 -15.29 -15.24
C ASP A 778 21.67 -14.21 -16.29
N LYS A 779 20.67 -13.39 -16.63
CA LYS A 779 20.78 -12.34 -17.63
C LYS A 779 20.41 -10.98 -17.04
N PRO A 780 21.04 -9.89 -17.51
CA PRO A 780 20.62 -8.54 -17.18
C PRO A 780 19.13 -8.33 -17.50
N SER A 781 18.38 -7.87 -16.50
CA SER A 781 16.96 -7.51 -16.62
C SER A 781 16.66 -6.33 -15.72
N LYS A 782 15.71 -5.50 -16.14
CA LYS A 782 15.15 -4.42 -15.32
C LYS A 782 13.80 -4.84 -14.76
N GLY A 783 13.45 -4.33 -13.58
CA GLY A 783 12.13 -4.46 -12.97
C GLY A 783 11.37 -3.16 -13.16
N MET A 784 10.30 -3.19 -13.96
CA MET A 784 9.38 -2.08 -14.14
C MET A 784 8.23 -2.23 -13.14
N MET A 785 8.11 -1.26 -12.24
CA MET A 785 6.97 -1.15 -11.33
C MET A 785 5.68 -0.91 -12.12
N VAL A 786 4.65 -1.73 -11.89
CA VAL A 786 3.33 -1.60 -12.52
C VAL A 786 2.25 -1.53 -11.46
N HIS A 787 1.44 -0.47 -11.47
CA HIS A 787 0.24 -0.38 -10.63
C HIS A 787 -0.94 -1.05 -11.32
N CYS A 788 -1.69 -1.85 -10.57
CA CYS A 788 -2.88 -2.49 -11.08
C CYS A 788 -3.95 -2.70 -10.01
N LEU A 789 -5.20 -2.59 -10.42
CA LEU A 789 -6.35 -3.01 -9.62
C LEU A 789 -6.47 -4.55 -9.66
N THR A 790 -6.62 -5.17 -8.49
CA THR A 790 -6.82 -6.62 -8.36
C THR A 790 -8.14 -6.94 -7.68
N ALA A 791 -8.84 -7.98 -8.16
CA ALA A 791 -10.06 -8.47 -7.53
C ALA A 791 -9.77 -9.10 -6.14
N ALA A 792 -10.43 -8.62 -5.10
CA ALA A 792 -10.21 -9.06 -3.73
C ALA A 792 -11.02 -10.32 -3.36
N TYR A 793 -12.20 -10.51 -3.95
CA TYR A 793 -13.07 -11.63 -3.61
C TYR A 793 -12.43 -13.01 -3.83
N PRO A 794 -11.76 -13.30 -4.98
CA PRO A 794 -11.11 -14.59 -5.20
C PRO A 794 -10.05 -14.90 -4.14
N TRP A 795 -9.31 -13.88 -3.69
CA TRP A 795 -8.32 -13.99 -2.63
C TRP A 795 -8.96 -14.33 -1.30
N TRP A 796 -9.98 -13.57 -0.88
CA TRP A 796 -10.69 -13.83 0.38
C TRP A 796 -11.32 -15.22 0.42
N LYS A 797 -11.93 -15.64 -0.69
CA LYS A 797 -12.48 -17.00 -0.82
C LYS A 797 -11.37 -18.04 -0.63
N ALA A 798 -10.24 -17.90 -1.33
CA ALA A 798 -9.12 -18.82 -1.22
C ALA A 798 -8.54 -18.85 0.21
N THR A 799 -8.28 -17.70 0.82
CA THR A 799 -7.78 -17.60 2.20
C THR A 799 -8.68 -18.33 3.18
N TYR A 800 -10.00 -18.09 3.13
CA TYR A 800 -10.94 -18.77 4.03
C TYR A 800 -10.98 -20.29 3.80
N GLU A 801 -11.10 -20.72 2.54
CA GLU A 801 -11.24 -22.13 2.18
C GLU A 801 -9.99 -22.95 2.57
N GLU A 802 -8.81 -22.36 2.46
CA GLU A 802 -7.54 -23.03 2.82
C GLU A 802 -7.23 -22.94 4.33
N GLY A 803 -7.93 -22.10 5.11
CA GLY A 803 -7.88 -22.10 6.59
C GLY A 803 -7.37 -20.83 7.26
N GLY A 804 -7.18 -19.74 6.52
CA GLY A 804 -6.83 -18.42 7.03
C GLY A 804 -8.03 -17.52 7.34
N ALA A 805 -7.72 -16.28 7.69
CA ALA A 805 -8.70 -15.21 7.84
C ALA A 805 -8.59 -14.23 6.66
N PRO A 806 -9.66 -14.04 5.86
CA PRO A 806 -9.70 -12.98 4.86
C PRO A 806 -9.39 -11.62 5.50
N GLY A 807 -8.58 -10.81 4.82
CA GLY A 807 -8.31 -9.45 5.28
C GLY A 807 -8.00 -8.45 4.18
N ILE A 808 -7.94 -7.17 4.57
CA ILE A 808 -7.72 -6.01 3.71
C ILE A 808 -7.08 -4.88 4.54
N LEU A 809 -6.22 -4.08 3.91
CA LEU A 809 -5.80 -2.80 4.47
C LEU A 809 -6.87 -1.73 4.15
N TYR A 810 -7.61 -1.24 5.15
CA TYR A 810 -8.78 -0.39 4.88
C TYR A 810 -8.45 1.06 4.58
N SER A 811 -7.42 1.61 5.23
CA SER A 811 -7.20 3.05 5.32
C SER A 811 -5.78 3.44 5.72
N ASP A 812 -4.77 2.88 5.05
CA ASP A 812 -3.40 3.41 5.13
C ASP A 812 -3.09 4.30 3.93
N TYR A 813 -3.49 5.56 4.06
CA TYR A 813 -3.31 6.57 3.02
C TYR A 813 -1.83 6.82 2.69
N LEU A 814 -0.92 6.68 3.64
CA LEU A 814 0.52 6.90 3.41
C LEU A 814 1.11 5.81 2.51
N ALA A 815 0.73 4.56 2.78
CA ALA A 815 1.17 3.42 1.98
C ALA A 815 0.31 3.22 0.72
N ASP A 816 -0.64 4.12 0.47
CA ASP A 816 -1.55 4.08 -0.67
C ASP A 816 -2.41 2.80 -0.75
N GLY A 817 -2.89 2.33 0.40
CA GLY A 817 -3.78 1.17 0.49
C GLY A 817 -5.09 1.50 1.20
N PHE A 818 -6.21 1.43 0.47
CA PHE A 818 -7.53 1.73 1.01
C PHE A 818 -8.66 0.94 0.34
N ALA A 819 -9.79 0.80 1.04
CA ALA A 819 -10.99 0.21 0.46
C ALA A 819 -11.78 1.24 -0.36
N THR A 820 -11.77 1.11 -1.70
CA THR A 820 -12.62 1.92 -2.59
C THR A 820 -14.03 1.34 -2.70
N GLU A 821 -14.91 1.99 -3.47
CA GLU A 821 -16.23 1.42 -3.79
C GLU A 821 -16.15 -0.01 -4.36
N THR A 822 -15.08 -0.37 -5.07
CA THR A 822 -14.91 -1.70 -5.66
C THR A 822 -14.70 -2.74 -4.58
N GLN A 823 -13.70 -2.59 -3.69
CA GLN A 823 -13.49 -3.54 -2.60
C GLN A 823 -14.68 -3.56 -1.64
N LYS A 824 -15.37 -2.44 -1.42
CA LYS A 824 -16.60 -2.39 -0.62
C LYS A 824 -17.73 -3.23 -1.23
N ARG A 825 -17.91 -3.21 -2.56
CA ARG A 825 -18.87 -4.09 -3.25
C ARG A 825 -18.49 -5.57 -3.08
N GLU A 826 -17.20 -5.90 -3.16
CA GLU A 826 -16.71 -7.26 -2.95
C GLU A 826 -16.90 -7.74 -1.51
N LEU A 827 -16.63 -6.90 -0.51
CA LEU A 827 -16.84 -7.23 0.92
C LEU A 827 -18.31 -7.56 1.19
N LYS A 828 -19.23 -6.73 0.68
CA LYS A 828 -20.67 -6.96 0.79
C LYS A 828 -21.08 -8.32 0.18
N LEU A 829 -20.44 -8.70 -0.94
CA LEU A 829 -20.67 -9.97 -1.60
C LEU A 829 -20.13 -11.14 -0.77
N LEU A 830 -18.91 -11.02 -0.22
CA LEU A 830 -18.30 -11.99 0.68
C LEU A 830 -19.19 -12.22 1.91
N HIS A 831 -19.63 -11.14 2.55
CA HIS A 831 -20.50 -11.18 3.71
C HIS A 831 -21.81 -11.95 3.43
N LYS A 832 -22.46 -11.65 2.29
CA LYS A 832 -23.67 -12.37 1.85
C LYS A 832 -23.40 -13.87 1.63
N HIS A 833 -22.26 -14.22 1.06
CA HIS A 833 -21.90 -15.62 0.82
C HIS A 833 -21.57 -16.37 2.12
N PHE A 834 -20.92 -15.75 3.09
CA PHE A 834 -20.74 -16.36 4.42
C PHE A 834 -22.07 -16.57 5.15
N ALA A 835 -23.01 -15.62 5.06
CA ALA A 835 -24.33 -15.74 5.67
C ALA A 835 -25.18 -16.88 5.07
N THR A 836 -24.92 -17.28 3.82
CA THR A 836 -25.68 -18.31 3.09
C THR A 836 -24.89 -19.61 2.87
N MET A 837 -23.68 -19.68 3.41
CA MET A 837 -22.80 -20.84 3.31
C MET A 837 -23.41 -22.04 4.04
N LYS A 838 -23.51 -23.19 3.34
CA LYS A 838 -23.97 -24.45 3.93
C LYS A 838 -22.87 -25.01 4.83
N ARG A 839 -23.21 -25.30 6.09
CA ARG A 839 -22.30 -25.81 7.11
C ARG A 839 -22.46 -27.30 7.34
#